data_AF-A0A366RUN5-F1
#
_entry.id   AF-A0A366RUN5-F1
#
_cell.length_a   1.000
_cell.length_b   1.000
_cell.length_c   1.000
_cell.angle_alpha   90.00
_cell.angle_beta   90.00
_cell.angle_gamma   90.00
#
_symmetry.space_group_name_H-M   'P 1'
#
loop_
_entity.id
_entity.type
_entity.pdbx_description
1 polymer ?
#
loop_
_entity_poly.entity_id
_entity_poly.type
_entity_poly.pdbx_seq_one_letter_code
_entity_poly.pdbx_strand_id
1 'polypeptide(L)'
;MANRNINAQVKPLLPQNNHLPVPGQRNVLVTSALPYVNNVPHLGNIIGSVLSADVFSRYNKARGRNTLYVSGTDEYGTATETRALQEGVTPKELCDKYHVLHKQIYDWFDIDFDYFGRTTTEKQTEISQEIFNSLHRNGFLEEQTALQPYCQEHNAFLADRFIEGTCPRCQYDDARGDQCDQCGNLLSALDLVNPRCKLDGATPTPRETSHQYLRLEKLEAQVGGWFSKSQGWSKNGARITEALLKEGLIPRPITRDLKWGTPVPLPGYENKVLYVWFDACIGYISITANNTPDWEKWWKNPDEVQLYQFMGKDNVPFHSIVFPSSLLGTGEKWTMCQYLDATDYLNYEAGKFSKSRGVGVFGNDAASTGISASVWRYYLLSSRPESGDTRFDWTSFMYKNNSELLANLGNFVNRLIKFTIKHFNGHVPDYRSGASDESFVSLSKDVNELLAKYLDNMEGVRLRAGLEVAMAISSRGNLYLHQNTFGSAMVTEDPTRAASVVGHGLNLAYLLSALVYPFMPAISTEIAAQLNAPLRTIPDNWIGDDLLPGHVIGEPKHLFRKIDEKKTEEWRERFGGADTEDGTKDQKKVTKKKVSSDTKRPFLPAMIDLRVGKILRAEPHPNADSLYVSTVSCGDAPSTPNTSWNEEFGTTVRTVCSGLVGKIPLCDLQNRAVVVVANLKPVTMRGVKSAAMLLAAIDEPTVELVDPPTDAEVGERLNFEGWQSCTPDATLKPKEKLWETLQVALSTNSDRQVVVLPDKITAVVQPSAFNGGSSSRLVSKNGSSCSVKTLESAVVR
;
A
#
# COMPACT_ATOMS: atom_id res chain seq x y z
N MET A 1 24.41 33.94 -0.02
CA MET A 1 24.19 33.86 -1.48
C MET A 1 25.49 33.87 -2.30
N ALA A 2 26.64 34.29 -1.75
CA ALA A 2 27.89 34.53 -2.51
C ALA A 2 28.57 33.30 -3.18
N ASN A 3 28.06 32.08 -3.00
CA ASN A 3 28.74 30.84 -3.45
C ASN A 3 27.85 29.89 -4.28
N ARG A 4 26.67 30.35 -4.75
CA ARG A 4 25.76 29.54 -5.57
C ARG A 4 25.90 29.89 -7.05
N ASN A 5 26.49 28.98 -7.83
CA ASN A 5 26.52 29.08 -9.29
C ASN A 5 25.53 28.06 -9.89
N ILE A 6 24.31 28.50 -10.18
CA ILE A 6 23.22 27.63 -10.66
C ILE A 6 22.75 28.18 -12.00
N ASN A 7 22.48 27.30 -12.95
CA ASN A 7 22.01 27.66 -14.26
C ASN A 7 20.65 28.38 -14.17
N ALA A 8 20.54 29.53 -14.86
CA ALA A 8 19.33 30.36 -14.85
C ALA A 8 18.09 29.66 -15.42
N GLN A 9 18.27 28.57 -16.19
CA GLN A 9 17.16 27.75 -16.70
C GLN A 9 16.52 26.87 -15.61
N VAL A 10 17.21 26.64 -14.49
CA VAL A 10 16.67 25.88 -13.36
C VAL A 10 15.60 26.72 -12.67
N LYS A 11 14.34 26.29 -12.79
CA LYS A 11 13.24 26.92 -12.08
C LYS A 11 13.19 26.43 -10.64
N PRO A 12 13.27 27.33 -9.64
CA PRO A 12 13.10 26.95 -8.25
C PRO A 12 11.65 26.53 -7.99
N LEU A 13 11.45 25.56 -7.10
CA LEU A 13 10.13 25.24 -6.57
C LEU A 13 9.73 26.34 -5.58
N LEU A 14 8.73 27.13 -5.94
CA LEU A 14 8.22 28.22 -5.11
C LEU A 14 6.95 27.79 -4.36
N PRO A 15 6.75 28.26 -3.12
CA PRO A 15 5.47 28.13 -2.43
C PRO A 15 4.34 28.74 -3.26
N GLN A 16 3.19 28.07 -3.32
CA GLN A 16 2.01 28.61 -3.97
C GLN A 16 1.23 29.49 -3.00
N ASN A 17 1.36 30.81 -3.17
CA ASN A 17 0.68 31.78 -2.33
C ASN A 17 -0.72 32.16 -2.85
N ASN A 18 -1.05 31.77 -4.09
CA ASN A 18 -2.38 32.00 -4.66
C ASN A 18 -3.22 30.74 -4.47
N HIS A 19 -4.31 30.85 -3.71
CA HIS A 19 -5.25 29.76 -3.46
C HIS A 19 -6.42 29.74 -4.44
N LEU A 20 -6.36 30.46 -5.57
CA LEU A 20 -7.44 30.55 -6.55
C LEU A 20 -6.99 30.07 -7.93
N PRO A 21 -7.91 29.51 -8.75
CA PRO A 21 -7.62 29.13 -10.14
C PRO A 21 -7.10 30.32 -10.97
N VAL A 22 -6.13 30.05 -11.84
CA VAL A 22 -5.57 31.02 -12.79
C VAL A 22 -6.08 30.65 -14.18
N PRO A 23 -6.83 31.54 -14.86
CA PRO A 23 -7.37 31.28 -16.19
C PRO A 23 -6.28 30.91 -17.20
N GLY A 24 -6.55 29.89 -18.02
CA GLY A 24 -5.62 29.43 -19.07
C GLY A 24 -4.41 28.63 -18.54
N GLN A 25 -4.35 28.37 -17.23
CA GLN A 25 -3.41 27.43 -16.63
C GLN A 25 -4.12 26.16 -16.19
N ARG A 26 -3.37 25.08 -15.99
CA ARG A 26 -3.92 23.85 -15.43
C ARG A 26 -4.15 24.03 -13.92
N ASN A 27 -5.41 24.13 -13.51
CA ASN A 27 -5.82 24.24 -12.12
C ASN A 27 -6.25 22.86 -11.60
N VAL A 28 -5.57 22.36 -10.57
CA VAL A 28 -5.76 21.01 -10.04
C VAL A 28 -6.33 21.11 -8.63
N LEU A 29 -7.58 20.66 -8.47
CA LEU A 29 -8.21 20.52 -7.17
C LEU A 29 -8.03 19.08 -6.71
N VAL A 30 -7.37 18.88 -5.58
CA VAL A 30 -7.13 17.57 -4.98
C VAL A 30 -7.92 17.45 -3.68
N THR A 31 -8.65 16.36 -3.53
CA THR A 31 -9.31 16.01 -2.27
C THR A 31 -8.88 14.63 -1.81
N SER A 32 -8.67 14.48 -0.51
CA SER A 32 -8.55 13.18 0.14
C SER A 32 -9.80 12.92 0.97
N ALA A 33 -10.28 11.67 0.94
CA ALA A 33 -11.37 11.19 1.78
C ALA A 33 -11.25 11.73 3.21
N LEU A 34 -12.35 12.29 3.73
CA LEU A 34 -12.42 12.83 5.08
C LEU A 34 -12.34 11.68 6.10
N PRO A 35 -11.28 11.55 6.90
CA PRO A 35 -11.25 10.57 7.99
C PRO A 35 -12.34 10.84 9.02
N TYR A 36 -13.05 9.78 9.43
CA TYR A 36 -13.94 9.81 10.59
C TYR A 36 -13.15 10.17 11.84
N VAL A 37 -13.56 11.23 12.54
CA VAL A 37 -12.83 11.83 13.66
C VAL A 37 -12.78 10.93 14.90
N ASN A 38 -13.72 10.00 15.05
CA ASN A 38 -13.85 9.20 16.27
C ASN A 38 -12.79 8.09 16.43
N ASN A 39 -11.84 7.96 15.48
CA ASN A 39 -10.81 6.93 15.50
C ASN A 39 -9.45 7.44 15.03
N VAL A 40 -8.38 7.01 15.73
CA VAL A 40 -7.01 7.24 15.28
C VAL A 40 -6.78 6.53 13.93
N PRO A 41 -6.26 7.21 12.91
CA PRO A 41 -6.03 6.61 11.60
C PRO A 41 -4.86 5.62 11.68
N HIS A 42 -5.02 4.45 11.06
CA HIS A 42 -3.94 3.48 10.88
C HIS A 42 -3.24 3.68 9.52
N LEU A 43 -2.11 2.98 9.30
CA LEU A 43 -1.32 3.12 8.07
C LEU A 43 -2.14 2.89 6.79
N GLY A 44 -3.13 2.00 6.85
CA GLY A 44 -4.06 1.73 5.75
C GLY A 44 -4.92 2.94 5.37
N ASN A 45 -5.44 3.69 6.35
CA ASN A 45 -6.16 4.93 6.06
C ASN A 45 -5.22 5.99 5.47
N ILE A 46 -3.99 6.05 5.97
CA ILE A 46 -3.00 7.03 5.53
C ILE A 46 -2.61 6.79 4.06
N ILE A 47 -2.18 5.56 3.72
CA ILE A 47 -1.79 5.24 2.33
C ILE A 47 -2.97 5.30 1.37
N GLY A 48 -4.16 4.87 1.80
CA GLY A 48 -5.31 4.78 0.92
C GLY A 48 -5.96 6.12 0.59
N SER A 49 -5.58 7.21 1.26
CA SER A 49 -6.19 8.52 1.05
C SER A 49 -5.13 9.63 1.15
N VAL A 50 -4.86 10.14 2.36
CA VAL A 50 -4.11 11.41 2.54
C VAL A 50 -2.68 11.38 1.99
N LEU A 51 -1.97 10.25 2.10
CA LEU A 51 -0.59 10.13 1.59
C LEU A 51 -0.57 10.00 0.06
N SER A 52 -1.55 9.31 -0.53
CA SER A 52 -1.67 9.22 -1.99
C SER A 52 -1.99 10.58 -2.61
N ALA A 53 -2.95 11.30 -2.03
CA ALA A 53 -3.32 12.65 -2.46
C ALA A 53 -2.17 13.65 -2.30
N ASP A 54 -1.42 13.57 -1.20
CA ASP A 54 -0.26 14.43 -0.95
C ASP A 54 0.82 14.26 -2.01
N VAL A 55 1.16 13.03 -2.38
CA VAL A 55 2.14 12.75 -3.44
C VAL A 55 1.68 13.37 -4.75
N PHE A 56 0.42 13.19 -5.13
CA PHE A 56 -0.08 13.77 -6.37
C PHE A 56 -0.14 15.31 -6.33
N SER A 57 -0.54 15.90 -5.20
CA SER A 57 -0.54 17.36 -4.99
C SER A 57 0.87 17.92 -5.12
N ARG A 58 1.85 17.33 -4.42
CA ARG A 58 3.26 17.73 -4.48
C ARG A 58 3.85 17.58 -5.87
N TYR A 59 3.47 16.53 -6.61
CA TYR A 59 3.87 16.37 -8.00
C TYR A 59 3.36 17.52 -8.88
N ASN A 60 2.08 17.88 -8.76
CA ASN A 60 1.51 19.00 -9.52
C ASN A 60 2.16 20.34 -9.15
N LYS A 61 2.36 20.60 -7.84
CA LYS A 61 3.13 21.76 -7.34
C LYS A 61 4.56 21.77 -7.91
N ALA A 62 5.24 20.63 -7.92
CA ALA A 62 6.59 20.47 -8.47
C ALA A 62 6.67 20.59 -10.01
N ARG A 63 5.55 20.46 -10.72
CA ARG A 63 5.39 20.79 -12.15
C ARG A 63 4.95 22.24 -12.38
N GLY A 64 4.86 23.06 -11.33
CA GLY A 64 4.45 24.46 -11.41
C GLY A 64 2.96 24.67 -11.71
N ARG A 65 2.11 23.68 -11.45
CA ARG A 65 0.65 23.75 -11.68
C ARG A 65 -0.05 24.33 -10.47
N ASN A 66 -1.02 25.21 -10.69
CA ASN A 66 -1.82 25.76 -9.62
C ASN A 66 -2.66 24.65 -8.96
N THR A 67 -2.35 24.33 -7.70
CA THR A 67 -2.88 23.14 -7.03
C THR A 67 -3.47 23.54 -5.68
N LEU A 68 -4.70 23.14 -5.43
CA LEU A 68 -5.33 23.24 -4.12
C LEU A 68 -5.62 21.84 -3.59
N TYR A 69 -4.99 21.46 -2.48
CA TYR A 69 -5.21 20.20 -1.78
C TYR A 69 -5.91 20.42 -0.45
N VAL A 70 -7.16 19.96 -0.37
CA VAL A 70 -8.00 20.06 0.84
C VAL A 70 -8.42 18.70 1.36
N SER A 71 -8.51 18.61 2.69
CA SER A 71 -9.16 17.52 3.41
C SER A 71 -9.58 18.03 4.78
N GLY A 72 -10.03 17.15 5.66
CA GLY A 72 -10.49 17.52 6.99
C GLY A 72 -11.07 16.32 7.72
N THR A 73 -11.60 16.55 8.91
CA THR A 73 -12.27 15.49 9.67
C THR A 73 -13.77 15.45 9.37
N ASP A 74 -14.29 14.25 9.17
CA ASP A 74 -15.72 13.95 9.18
C ASP A 74 -16.17 13.69 10.62
N GLU A 75 -17.08 14.51 11.11
CA GLU A 75 -17.35 14.66 12.54
C GLU A 75 -18.77 14.31 12.97
N TYR A 76 -19.71 14.22 12.03
CA TYR A 76 -21.12 13.98 12.34
C TYR A 76 -21.47 12.49 12.41
N GLY A 77 -22.67 12.21 12.90
CA GLY A 77 -23.27 10.87 12.89
C GLY A 77 -23.17 10.10 14.20
N THR A 78 -23.88 8.97 14.22
CA THR A 78 -24.13 8.15 15.43
C THR A 78 -22.86 7.63 16.07
N ALA A 79 -21.82 7.36 15.28
CA ALA A 79 -20.56 6.82 15.78
C ALA A 79 -19.81 7.84 16.66
N THR A 80 -19.97 9.14 16.38
CA THR A 80 -19.43 10.22 17.21
C THR A 80 -20.23 10.33 18.51
N GLU A 81 -21.56 10.36 18.47
CA GLU A 81 -22.41 10.41 19.68
C GLU A 81 -22.15 9.22 20.60
N THR A 82 -22.08 8.01 20.04
CA THR A 82 -21.80 6.78 20.80
C THR A 82 -20.43 6.85 21.48
N ARG A 83 -19.40 7.32 20.76
CA ARG A 83 -18.06 7.40 21.31
C ARG A 83 -17.94 8.49 22.37
N ALA A 84 -18.62 9.61 22.17
CA ALA A 84 -18.66 10.72 23.11
C ALA A 84 -19.33 10.26 24.43
N LEU A 85 -20.44 9.53 24.33
CA LEU A 85 -21.10 8.91 25.48
C LEU A 85 -20.18 7.93 26.23
N GLN A 86 -19.45 7.07 25.52
CA GLN A 86 -18.48 6.14 26.12
C GLN A 86 -17.32 6.84 26.83
N GLU A 87 -16.88 8.00 26.34
CA GLU A 87 -15.80 8.80 26.94
C GLU A 87 -16.33 9.80 28.00
N GLY A 88 -17.64 9.90 28.19
CA GLY A 88 -18.24 10.84 29.14
C GLY A 88 -18.07 12.31 28.75
N VAL A 89 -18.02 12.61 27.45
CA VAL A 89 -17.83 13.96 26.89
C VAL A 89 -18.93 14.30 25.88
N THR A 90 -19.06 15.57 25.49
CA THR A 90 -19.96 15.96 24.39
C THR A 90 -19.37 15.56 23.03
N PRO A 91 -20.22 15.38 21.97
CA PRO A 91 -19.73 15.13 20.61
C PRO A 91 -18.73 16.20 20.14
N LYS A 92 -18.99 17.48 20.44
CA LYS A 92 -18.08 18.58 20.11
C LYS A 92 -16.70 18.42 20.75
N GLU A 93 -16.64 18.16 22.06
CA GLU A 93 -15.37 17.97 22.78
C GLU A 93 -14.58 16.77 22.24
N LEU A 94 -15.27 15.67 21.90
CA LEU A 94 -14.66 14.52 21.26
C LEU A 94 -14.05 14.91 19.90
N CYS A 95 -14.82 15.58 19.04
CA CYS A 95 -14.35 16.00 17.73
C CYS A 95 -13.18 16.97 17.84
N ASP A 96 -13.23 17.95 18.75
CA ASP A 96 -12.18 18.94 18.96
C ASP A 96 -10.86 18.27 19.37
N LYS A 97 -10.92 17.30 20.29
CA LYS A 97 -9.78 16.48 20.72
C LYS A 97 -9.18 15.69 19.56
N TYR A 98 -10.01 14.97 18.80
CA TYR A 98 -9.51 14.08 17.76
C TYR A 98 -9.12 14.80 16.47
N HIS A 99 -9.74 15.92 16.11
CA HIS A 99 -9.31 16.74 14.98
C HIS A 99 -7.85 17.18 15.12
N VAL A 100 -7.47 17.65 16.31
CA VAL A 100 -6.07 18.01 16.63
C VAL A 100 -5.15 16.80 16.51
N LEU A 101 -5.58 15.63 17.00
CA LEU A 101 -4.80 14.40 16.91
C LEU A 101 -4.56 13.97 15.45
N HIS A 102 -5.60 14.05 14.60
CA HIS A 102 -5.46 13.76 13.17
C HIS A 102 -4.47 14.72 12.51
N LYS A 103 -4.60 16.03 12.76
CA LYS A 103 -3.69 17.04 12.21
C LYS A 103 -2.25 16.78 12.64
N GLN A 104 -2.00 16.48 13.91
CA GLN A 104 -0.67 16.14 14.42
C GLN A 104 -0.06 14.91 13.74
N ILE A 105 -0.88 13.87 13.53
CA ILE A 105 -0.43 12.66 12.81
C ILE A 105 -0.06 13.01 11.37
N TYR A 106 -0.92 13.74 10.66
CA TYR A 106 -0.68 14.08 9.26
C TYR A 106 0.51 15.04 9.09
N ASP A 107 0.71 15.97 10.01
CA ASP A 107 1.89 16.85 10.05
C ASP A 107 3.16 16.03 10.27
N TRP A 108 3.13 15.05 11.17
CA TRP A 108 4.27 14.16 11.37
C TRP A 108 4.57 13.31 10.13
N PHE A 109 3.54 12.84 9.43
CA PHE A 109 3.67 12.16 8.13
C PHE A 109 4.04 13.10 6.97
N ASP A 110 4.28 14.39 7.23
CA ASP A 110 4.66 15.42 6.25
C ASP A 110 3.63 15.52 5.11
N ILE A 111 2.34 15.59 5.46
CA ILE A 111 1.23 15.82 4.53
C ILE A 111 1.02 17.32 4.36
N ASP A 112 1.16 17.83 3.14
CA ASP A 112 1.09 19.26 2.80
C ASP A 112 -0.30 19.65 2.30
N PHE A 113 -1.28 19.64 3.20
CA PHE A 113 -2.59 20.24 2.93
C PHE A 113 -2.45 21.75 2.75
N ASP A 114 -3.06 22.30 1.71
CA ASP A 114 -3.24 23.75 1.61
C ASP A 114 -4.26 24.22 2.66
N TYR A 115 -5.25 23.38 2.98
CA TYR A 115 -6.15 23.58 4.11
C TYR A 115 -6.69 22.26 4.66
N PHE A 116 -6.58 22.05 5.98
CA PHE A 116 -7.16 20.90 6.69
C PHE A 116 -8.29 21.36 7.61
N GLY A 117 -9.54 21.18 7.16
CA GLY A 117 -10.73 21.70 7.81
C GLY A 117 -11.54 20.65 8.58
N ARG A 118 -12.83 20.96 8.78
CA ARG A 118 -13.78 20.21 9.62
C ARG A 118 -15.19 20.31 9.03
N THR A 119 -16.02 19.28 9.19
CA THR A 119 -17.43 19.34 8.76
C THR A 119 -18.35 20.06 9.74
N THR A 120 -17.93 20.31 10.98
CA THR A 120 -18.73 20.98 12.02
C THR A 120 -18.62 22.52 11.98
N THR A 121 -18.94 23.12 10.82
CA THR A 121 -18.84 24.58 10.61
C THR A 121 -20.16 25.20 10.12
N GLU A 122 -20.29 26.52 10.27
CA GLU A 122 -21.43 27.27 9.72
C GLU A 122 -21.51 27.13 8.19
N LYS A 123 -20.37 27.17 7.50
CA LYS A 123 -20.30 26.97 6.05
C LYS A 123 -20.75 25.59 5.60
N GLN A 124 -20.54 24.54 6.40
CA GLN A 124 -21.15 23.24 6.13
C GLN A 124 -22.67 23.36 6.15
N THR A 125 -23.22 23.97 7.21
CA THR A 125 -24.67 24.08 7.35
C THR A 125 -25.29 24.87 6.20
N GLU A 126 -24.73 26.03 5.87
CA GLU A 126 -25.18 26.89 4.77
C GLU A 126 -25.21 26.13 3.43
N ILE A 127 -24.09 25.54 3.03
CA ILE A 127 -23.94 24.90 1.70
C ILE A 127 -24.75 23.60 1.62
N SER A 128 -24.76 22.78 2.68
CA SER A 128 -25.54 21.55 2.71
C SER A 128 -27.05 21.84 2.66
N GLN A 129 -27.52 22.89 3.35
CA GLN A 129 -28.91 23.33 3.27
C GLN A 129 -29.26 23.92 1.91
N GLU A 130 -28.35 24.65 1.27
CA GLU A 130 -28.54 25.16 -0.09
C GLU A 130 -28.73 24.02 -1.10
N ILE A 131 -27.84 23.02 -1.07
CA ILE A 131 -27.93 21.83 -1.94
C ILE A 131 -29.22 21.05 -1.66
N PHE A 132 -29.56 20.83 -0.37
CA PHE A 132 -30.82 20.18 0.01
C PHE A 132 -32.05 20.93 -0.54
N ASN A 133 -32.10 22.26 -0.37
CA ASN A 133 -33.21 23.08 -0.83
C ASN A 133 -33.34 23.07 -2.36
N SER A 134 -32.22 23.10 -3.09
CA SER A 134 -32.22 22.96 -4.55
C SER A 134 -32.75 21.59 -4.99
N LEU A 135 -32.31 20.50 -4.36
CA LEU A 135 -32.82 19.15 -4.64
C LEU A 135 -34.32 19.02 -4.33
N HIS A 136 -34.77 19.61 -3.22
CA HIS A 136 -36.18 19.64 -2.83
C HIS A 136 -37.02 20.40 -3.87
N ARG A 137 -36.62 21.63 -4.22
CA ARG A 137 -37.29 22.46 -5.24
C ARG A 137 -37.36 21.79 -6.61
N ASN A 138 -36.33 21.03 -6.97
CA ASN A 138 -36.25 20.34 -8.25
C ASN A 138 -36.95 18.97 -8.26
N GLY A 139 -37.62 18.57 -7.17
CA GLY A 139 -38.41 17.33 -7.11
C GLY A 139 -37.58 16.04 -7.05
N PHE A 140 -36.35 16.14 -6.56
CA PHE A 140 -35.44 15.00 -6.33
C PHE A 140 -35.45 14.48 -4.91
N LEU A 141 -36.24 15.08 -4.02
CA LEU A 141 -36.50 14.56 -2.68
C LEU A 141 -37.93 14.05 -2.57
N GLU A 142 -38.13 13.01 -1.77
CA GLU A 142 -39.45 12.56 -1.36
C GLU A 142 -39.47 12.17 0.12
N GLU A 143 -40.63 12.34 0.76
CA GLU A 143 -40.84 11.90 2.12
C GLU A 143 -41.36 10.47 2.15
N GLN A 144 -40.77 9.63 3.01
CA GLN A 144 -41.31 8.33 3.35
C GLN A 144 -41.41 8.21 4.88
N THR A 145 -42.50 7.63 5.35
CA THR A 145 -42.76 7.38 6.78
C THR A 145 -42.60 5.91 7.09
N ALA A 146 -41.89 5.59 8.16
CA ALA A 146 -41.69 4.23 8.64
C ALA A 146 -41.96 4.14 10.14
N LEU A 147 -42.40 2.96 10.59
CA LEU A 147 -42.44 2.62 12.01
C LEU A 147 -41.04 2.22 12.46
N GLN A 148 -40.55 2.85 13.53
CA GLN A 148 -39.28 2.52 14.16
C GLN A 148 -39.44 2.35 15.67
N PRO A 149 -38.63 1.48 16.31
CA PRO A 149 -38.61 1.35 17.77
C PRO A 149 -38.09 2.63 18.43
N TYR A 150 -38.79 3.11 19.47
CA TYR A 150 -38.46 4.34 20.20
C TYR A 150 -38.33 4.07 21.70
N CYS A 151 -37.23 4.52 22.30
CA CYS A 151 -37.05 4.50 23.75
C CYS A 151 -37.56 5.81 24.38
N GLN A 152 -38.49 5.70 25.32
CA GLN A 152 -39.08 6.85 26.01
C GLN A 152 -38.12 7.50 27.01
N GLU A 153 -37.27 6.71 27.67
CA GLU A 153 -36.29 7.23 28.64
C GLU A 153 -35.21 8.07 27.96
N HIS A 154 -34.65 7.56 26.85
CA HIS A 154 -33.63 8.26 26.06
C HIS A 154 -34.20 9.31 25.11
N ASN A 155 -35.53 9.35 24.94
CA ASN A 155 -36.23 10.16 23.95
C ASN A 155 -35.61 10.05 22.53
N ALA A 156 -35.31 8.82 22.11
CA ALA A 156 -34.61 8.55 20.86
C ALA A 156 -35.13 7.29 20.16
N PHE A 157 -35.05 7.28 18.82
CA PHE A 157 -35.24 6.08 18.01
C PHE A 157 -34.03 5.16 18.18
N LEU A 158 -34.29 3.84 18.23
CA LEU A 158 -33.28 2.83 18.45
C LEU A 158 -32.91 2.15 17.14
N ALA A 159 -31.61 2.09 16.85
CA ALA A 159 -31.09 1.20 15.82
C ALA A 159 -31.13 -0.26 16.31
N ASP A 160 -31.22 -1.22 15.39
CA ASP A 160 -31.33 -2.66 15.69
C ASP A 160 -30.29 -3.18 16.69
N ARG A 161 -29.06 -2.65 16.64
CA ARG A 161 -27.94 -3.00 17.54
C ARG A 161 -28.17 -2.63 19.01
N PHE A 162 -29.08 -1.70 19.28
CA PHE A 162 -29.46 -1.22 20.61
C PHE A 162 -30.77 -1.85 21.09
N ILE A 163 -31.26 -2.86 20.38
CA ILE A 163 -32.49 -3.56 20.69
C ILE A 163 -32.16 -5.03 20.84
N GLU A 164 -32.57 -5.60 21.95
CA GLU A 164 -32.53 -7.03 22.20
C GLU A 164 -33.93 -7.50 22.62
N GLY A 165 -34.22 -8.79 22.47
CA GLY A 165 -35.51 -9.34 22.87
C GLY A 165 -35.60 -10.83 22.56
N THR A 166 -36.75 -11.42 22.85
CA THR A 166 -36.99 -12.83 22.58
C THR A 166 -37.31 -13.06 21.09
N CYS A 167 -36.58 -13.98 20.46
CA CYS A 167 -36.77 -14.37 19.07
C CYS A 167 -38.16 -14.98 18.86
N PRO A 168 -39.01 -14.43 17.97
CA PRO A 168 -40.35 -14.96 17.73
C PRO A 168 -40.34 -16.38 17.12
N ARG A 169 -39.21 -16.81 16.54
CA ARG A 169 -39.07 -18.11 15.85
C ARG A 169 -38.60 -19.23 16.77
N CYS A 170 -37.50 -19.02 17.49
CA CYS A 170 -36.85 -20.06 18.29
C CYS A 170 -36.91 -19.82 19.80
N GLN A 171 -37.55 -18.73 20.24
CA GLN A 171 -37.70 -18.34 21.65
C GLN A 171 -36.36 -18.08 22.37
N TYR A 172 -35.31 -17.74 21.63
CA TYR A 172 -34.04 -17.26 22.21
C TYR A 172 -34.23 -15.87 22.82
N ASP A 173 -34.00 -15.70 24.13
CA ASP A 173 -34.34 -14.49 24.87
C ASP A 173 -33.46 -13.25 24.60
N ASP A 174 -32.31 -13.44 23.93
CA ASP A 174 -31.30 -12.40 23.69
C ASP A 174 -31.05 -12.20 22.18
N ALA A 175 -32.09 -12.33 21.35
CA ALA A 175 -31.99 -12.01 19.93
C ALA A 175 -31.82 -10.51 19.71
N ARG A 176 -31.01 -10.14 18.70
CA ARG A 176 -30.78 -8.75 18.31
C ARG A 176 -31.89 -8.28 17.37
N GLY A 177 -32.06 -6.95 17.25
CA GLY A 177 -33.08 -6.35 16.40
C GLY A 177 -32.99 -6.73 14.92
N ASP A 178 -31.81 -7.12 14.44
CA ASP A 178 -31.52 -7.45 13.04
C ASP A 178 -31.43 -8.97 12.79
N GLN A 179 -31.00 -9.73 13.79
CA GLN A 179 -30.71 -11.15 13.64
C GLN A 179 -30.76 -11.90 14.97
N CYS A 180 -31.29 -13.12 14.96
CA CYS A 180 -31.17 -14.05 16.08
C CYS A 180 -29.87 -14.85 15.98
N ASP A 181 -28.98 -14.73 16.98
CA ASP A 181 -27.70 -15.46 16.97
C ASP A 181 -27.85 -16.98 17.17
N GLN A 182 -28.95 -17.45 17.78
CA GLN A 182 -29.19 -18.89 17.97
C GLN A 182 -29.66 -19.62 16.70
N CYS A 183 -30.66 -19.08 15.98
CA CYS A 183 -31.22 -19.73 14.79
C CYS A 183 -30.76 -19.10 13.46
N GLY A 184 -30.00 -18.02 13.50
CA GLY A 184 -29.46 -17.31 12.34
C GLY A 184 -30.47 -16.48 11.55
N ASN A 185 -31.77 -16.52 11.91
CA ASN A 185 -32.82 -15.84 11.17
C ASN A 185 -32.69 -14.31 11.24
N LEU A 186 -32.90 -13.64 10.10
CA LEU A 186 -33.01 -12.19 10.03
C LEU A 186 -34.36 -11.76 10.65
N LEU A 187 -34.32 -10.70 11.44
CA LEU A 187 -35.45 -10.17 12.18
C LEU A 187 -35.65 -8.70 11.85
N SER A 188 -36.87 -8.22 12.08
CA SER A 188 -37.14 -6.80 12.29
C SER A 188 -37.20 -6.56 13.79
N ALA A 189 -36.65 -5.43 14.26
CA ALA A 189 -36.67 -5.10 15.67
C ALA A 189 -38.10 -4.96 16.24
N LEU A 190 -39.07 -4.64 15.39
CA LEU A 190 -40.49 -4.59 15.74
C LEU A 190 -41.14 -5.97 15.91
N ASP A 191 -40.51 -7.04 15.39
CA ASP A 191 -41.01 -8.41 15.48
C ASP A 191 -40.51 -9.14 16.74
N LEU A 192 -39.59 -8.53 17.50
CA LEU A 192 -39.07 -9.11 18.74
C LEU A 192 -40.17 -9.19 19.80
N VAL A 193 -40.24 -10.32 20.50
CA VAL A 193 -41.09 -10.48 21.69
C VAL A 193 -40.36 -9.88 22.89
N ASN A 194 -41.05 -9.10 23.72
CA ASN A 194 -40.44 -8.39 24.86
C ASN A 194 -39.16 -7.61 24.47
N PRO A 195 -39.25 -6.68 23.49
CA PRO A 195 -38.09 -5.90 23.11
C PRO A 195 -37.64 -5.04 24.29
N ARG A 196 -36.34 -4.92 24.46
CA ARG A 196 -35.69 -4.11 25.48
C ARG A 196 -34.56 -3.30 24.84
N CYS A 197 -34.43 -2.05 25.26
CA CYS A 197 -33.33 -1.21 24.88
C CYS A 197 -32.07 -1.69 25.62
N LYS A 198 -30.98 -1.87 24.88
CA LYS A 198 -29.70 -2.34 25.43
C LYS A 198 -29.03 -1.33 26.37
N LEU A 199 -29.46 -0.06 26.33
CA LEU A 199 -28.85 1.03 27.08
C LEU A 199 -29.42 1.16 28.50
N ASP A 200 -30.72 0.94 28.68
CA ASP A 200 -31.44 1.13 29.96
C ASP A 200 -32.37 -0.03 30.36
N GLY A 201 -32.59 -1.00 29.47
CA GLY A 201 -33.54 -2.10 29.68
C GLY A 201 -35.02 -1.73 29.47
N ALA A 202 -35.35 -0.48 29.12
CA ALA A 202 -36.72 -0.05 28.90
C ALA A 202 -37.33 -0.69 27.64
N THR A 203 -38.64 -0.94 27.65
CA THR A 203 -39.36 -1.51 26.50
C THR A 203 -39.55 -0.46 25.40
N PRO A 204 -38.96 -0.65 24.20
CA PRO A 204 -39.15 0.26 23.08
C PRO A 204 -40.60 0.22 22.59
N THR A 205 -41.16 1.38 22.24
CA THR A 205 -42.49 1.50 21.64
C THR A 205 -42.38 1.84 20.15
N PRO A 206 -43.18 1.23 19.26
CA PRO A 206 -43.21 1.64 17.86
C PRO A 206 -43.70 3.08 17.74
N ARG A 207 -42.97 3.91 16.99
CA ARG A 207 -43.38 5.27 16.61
C ARG A 207 -43.14 5.50 15.13
N GLU A 208 -44.04 6.23 14.50
CA GLU A 208 -43.85 6.71 13.13
C GLU A 208 -42.77 7.79 13.11
N THR A 209 -41.90 7.70 12.11
CA THR A 209 -40.88 8.72 11.82
C THR A 209 -40.79 8.91 10.31
N SER A 210 -40.78 10.16 9.89
CA SER A 210 -40.66 10.54 8.49
C SER A 210 -39.22 10.91 8.16
N HIS A 211 -38.78 10.52 6.96
CA HIS A 211 -37.46 10.84 6.44
C HIS A 211 -37.56 11.33 5.00
N GLN A 212 -36.70 12.29 4.67
CA GLN A 212 -36.45 12.67 3.28
C GLN A 212 -35.50 11.66 2.62
N TYR A 213 -35.83 11.27 1.40
CA TYR A 213 -35.06 10.37 0.54
C TYR A 213 -34.59 11.11 -0.70
N LEU A 214 -33.32 10.97 -1.05
CA LEU A 214 -32.79 11.40 -2.35
C LEU A 214 -33.18 10.36 -3.40
N ARG A 215 -33.93 10.81 -4.40
CA ARG A 215 -34.45 10.01 -5.51
C ARG A 215 -33.38 9.74 -6.56
N LEU A 216 -32.42 8.89 -6.22
CA LEU A 216 -31.29 8.53 -7.09
C LEU A 216 -31.76 7.91 -8.42
N GLU A 217 -32.88 7.20 -8.42
CA GLU A 217 -33.47 6.59 -9.63
C GLU A 217 -33.84 7.64 -10.69
N LYS A 218 -34.20 8.87 -10.28
CA LYS A 218 -34.47 9.98 -11.20
C LYS A 218 -33.20 10.63 -11.75
N LEU A 219 -32.07 10.45 -11.07
CA LEU A 219 -30.78 11.06 -11.42
C LEU A 219 -29.83 10.10 -12.13
N GLU A 220 -30.17 8.81 -12.17
CA GLU A 220 -29.35 7.73 -12.72
C GLU A 220 -28.84 8.01 -14.14
N ALA A 221 -29.72 8.46 -15.04
CA ALA A 221 -29.33 8.77 -16.42
C ALA A 221 -28.31 9.91 -16.51
N GLN A 222 -28.42 10.94 -15.64
CA GLN A 222 -27.49 12.06 -15.61
C GLN A 222 -26.13 11.62 -15.05
N VAL A 223 -26.14 10.83 -13.97
CA VAL A 223 -24.92 10.29 -13.35
C VAL A 223 -24.21 9.34 -14.32
N GLY A 224 -24.93 8.43 -14.97
CA GLY A 224 -24.35 7.55 -16.00
C GLY A 224 -23.79 8.32 -17.19
N GLY A 225 -24.50 9.37 -17.63
CA GLY A 225 -24.02 10.29 -18.67
C GLY A 225 -22.75 11.06 -18.29
N TRP A 226 -22.60 11.44 -17.02
CA TRP A 226 -21.37 12.02 -16.50
C TRP A 226 -20.24 10.98 -16.38
N PHE A 227 -20.53 9.82 -15.78
CA PHE A 227 -19.56 8.75 -15.56
C PHE A 227 -18.99 8.19 -16.87
N SER A 228 -19.81 8.03 -17.91
CA SER A 228 -19.35 7.59 -19.24
C SER A 228 -18.34 8.52 -19.91
N LYS A 229 -18.26 9.79 -19.49
CA LYS A 229 -17.26 10.76 -19.95
C LYS A 229 -16.03 10.81 -19.05
N SER A 230 -16.05 10.14 -17.91
CA SER A 230 -14.92 10.09 -16.99
C SER A 230 -13.76 9.31 -17.63
N GLN A 231 -12.52 9.77 -17.41
CA GLN A 231 -11.33 9.15 -17.94
C GLN A 231 -10.28 8.97 -16.85
N GLY A 232 -9.54 7.87 -16.94
CA GLY A 232 -8.40 7.60 -16.07
C GLY A 232 -8.74 7.03 -14.68
N TRP A 233 -10.02 6.84 -14.34
CA TRP A 233 -10.39 6.29 -13.03
C TRP A 233 -9.67 4.97 -12.73
N SER A 234 -9.35 4.79 -11.45
CA SER A 234 -8.88 3.51 -10.93
C SER A 234 -9.83 2.36 -11.32
N LYS A 235 -9.26 1.22 -11.71
CA LYS A 235 -10.02 0.08 -12.25
C LYS A 235 -11.10 -0.42 -11.29
N ASN A 236 -10.78 -0.47 -10.00
CA ASN A 236 -11.71 -0.85 -8.94
C ASN A 236 -12.83 0.19 -8.77
N GLY A 237 -12.52 1.49 -8.77
CA GLY A 237 -13.49 2.57 -8.69
C GLY A 237 -14.48 2.59 -9.85
N ALA A 238 -13.98 2.42 -11.08
CA ALA A 238 -14.81 2.30 -12.27
C ALA A 238 -15.74 1.07 -12.19
N ARG A 239 -15.19 -0.11 -11.88
CA ARG A 239 -15.95 -1.37 -11.78
C ARG A 239 -17.05 -1.32 -10.73
N ILE A 240 -16.78 -0.75 -9.55
CA ILE A 240 -17.79 -0.58 -8.49
C ILE A 240 -18.92 0.32 -8.98
N THR A 241 -18.59 1.43 -9.65
CA THR A 241 -19.56 2.39 -10.16
C THR A 241 -20.43 1.78 -11.27
N GLU A 242 -19.82 1.06 -12.21
CA GLU A 242 -20.53 0.32 -13.28
C GLU A 242 -21.49 -0.71 -12.70
N ALA A 243 -21.08 -1.46 -11.68
CA ALA A 243 -21.93 -2.44 -11.02
C ALA A 243 -23.17 -1.79 -10.40
N LEU A 244 -23.00 -0.68 -9.67
CA LEU A 244 -24.11 0.05 -9.06
C LEU A 244 -25.08 0.62 -10.09
N LEU A 245 -24.57 1.20 -11.18
CA LEU A 245 -25.43 1.73 -12.26
C LEU A 245 -26.17 0.60 -13.00
N LYS A 246 -25.55 -0.57 -13.16
CA LYS A 246 -26.18 -1.73 -13.79
C LYS A 246 -27.26 -2.37 -12.93
N GLU A 247 -27.08 -2.38 -11.60
CA GLU A 247 -28.10 -2.86 -10.65
C GLU A 247 -29.34 -1.95 -10.60
N GLY A 248 -29.18 -0.67 -10.93
CA GLY A 248 -30.22 0.34 -10.83
C GLY A 248 -30.16 1.05 -9.47
N LEU A 249 -30.28 2.38 -9.52
CA LEU A 249 -30.23 3.21 -8.32
C LEU A 249 -31.61 3.29 -7.67
N ILE A 250 -31.63 3.26 -6.34
CA ILE A 250 -32.86 3.33 -5.53
C ILE A 250 -32.85 4.58 -4.64
N PRO A 251 -34.02 5.09 -4.23
CA PRO A 251 -34.09 6.16 -3.24
C PRO A 251 -33.28 5.84 -1.98
N ARG A 252 -32.52 6.82 -1.46
CA ARG A 252 -31.72 6.67 -0.24
C ARG A 252 -32.11 7.71 0.81
N PRO A 253 -32.31 7.32 2.09
CA PRO A 253 -32.69 8.26 3.13
C PRO A 253 -31.52 9.20 3.47
N ILE A 254 -31.75 10.50 3.39
CA ILE A 254 -30.76 11.56 3.63
C ILE A 254 -30.98 12.32 4.94
N THR A 255 -31.88 11.85 5.80
CA THR A 255 -32.13 12.42 7.14
C THR A 255 -32.05 11.34 8.21
N ARG A 256 -31.72 11.73 9.45
CA ARG A 256 -31.66 10.83 10.61
C ARG A 256 -32.20 11.50 11.86
N ASP A 257 -32.73 10.68 12.76
CA ASP A 257 -33.14 11.05 14.11
C ASP A 257 -31.94 11.12 15.06
N LEU A 258 -31.03 12.06 14.80
CA LEU A 258 -29.85 12.33 15.63
C LEU A 258 -29.83 13.80 16.04
N LYS A 259 -29.07 14.12 17.10
CA LYS A 259 -28.87 15.50 17.53
C LYS A 259 -27.59 16.10 16.94
N TRP A 260 -26.57 15.26 16.72
CA TRP A 260 -25.27 15.66 16.21
C TRP A 260 -25.16 15.50 14.68
N GLY A 261 -25.52 16.56 13.96
CA GLY A 261 -25.50 16.63 12.50
C GLY A 261 -25.93 18.00 11.98
N THR A 262 -25.84 18.21 10.67
CA THR A 262 -26.34 19.41 10.01
C THR A 262 -27.88 19.45 10.10
N PRO A 263 -28.52 20.52 10.61
CA PRO A 263 -29.98 20.57 10.74
C PRO A 263 -30.69 20.59 9.39
N VAL A 264 -31.84 19.92 9.31
CA VAL A 264 -32.65 19.85 8.08
C VAL A 264 -33.49 21.13 7.93
N PRO A 265 -33.44 21.84 6.79
CA PRO A 265 -34.13 23.12 6.62
C PRO A 265 -35.59 22.92 6.14
N LEU A 266 -36.37 22.08 6.84
CA LEU A 266 -37.74 21.74 6.47
C LEU A 266 -38.67 21.75 7.70
N PRO A 267 -39.87 22.35 7.63
CA PRO A 267 -40.84 22.29 8.73
C PRO A 267 -41.19 20.85 9.11
N GLY A 268 -41.24 20.56 10.41
CA GLY A 268 -41.49 19.20 10.93
C GLY A 268 -40.22 18.34 11.09
N TYR A 269 -39.05 18.86 10.69
CA TYR A 269 -37.75 18.18 10.80
C TYR A 269 -36.84 18.84 11.85
N GLU A 270 -37.38 19.62 12.79
CA GLU A 270 -36.61 20.41 13.77
C GLU A 270 -35.70 19.55 14.69
N ASN A 271 -36.06 18.28 14.88
CA ASN A 271 -35.30 17.32 15.69
C ASN A 271 -34.56 16.27 14.83
N LYS A 272 -34.33 16.58 13.55
CA LYS A 272 -33.66 15.70 12.60
C LYS A 272 -32.46 16.41 12.00
N VAL A 273 -31.47 15.62 11.59
CA VAL A 273 -30.27 16.09 10.91
C VAL A 273 -30.12 15.43 9.56
N LEU A 274 -29.37 16.06 8.67
CA LEU A 274 -28.90 15.43 7.44
C LEU A 274 -28.05 14.22 7.80
N TYR A 275 -28.24 13.15 7.04
CA TYR A 275 -27.47 11.93 7.20
C TYR A 275 -26.04 12.18 6.75
N VAL A 276 -25.05 11.78 7.57
CA VAL A 276 -23.63 12.02 7.30
C VAL A 276 -23.17 11.59 5.90
N TRP A 277 -23.71 10.50 5.35
CA TRP A 277 -23.32 10.04 4.01
C TRP A 277 -23.95 10.83 2.85
N PHE A 278 -24.86 11.76 3.16
CA PHE A 278 -25.32 12.78 2.21
C PHE A 278 -24.42 14.02 2.26
N ASP A 279 -24.08 14.54 3.45
CA ASP A 279 -23.40 15.83 3.59
C ASP A 279 -21.87 15.75 3.82
N ALA A 280 -21.30 14.58 4.11
CA ALA A 280 -19.85 14.43 4.28
C ALA A 280 -19.06 14.83 3.03
N CYS A 281 -19.51 14.45 1.83
CA CYS A 281 -18.86 14.87 0.58
C CYS A 281 -19.05 16.36 0.30
N ILE A 282 -20.13 16.98 0.79
CA ILE A 282 -20.30 18.45 0.76
C ILE A 282 -19.24 19.13 1.65
N GLY A 283 -18.71 18.40 2.62
CA GLY A 283 -17.55 18.78 3.44
C GLY A 283 -16.36 19.28 2.62
N TYR A 284 -16.06 18.73 1.45
CA TYR A 284 -14.95 19.25 0.63
C TYR A 284 -15.17 20.70 0.18
N ILE A 285 -16.42 21.02 -0.15
CA ILE A 285 -16.84 22.36 -0.59
C ILE A 285 -16.79 23.31 0.59
N SER A 286 -17.38 22.93 1.73
CA SER A 286 -17.42 23.78 2.93
C SER A 286 -16.04 23.99 3.54
N ILE A 287 -15.16 22.99 3.52
CA ILE A 287 -13.75 23.13 3.91
C ILE A 287 -13.05 24.16 3.02
N THR A 288 -13.29 24.12 1.71
CA THR A 288 -12.75 25.12 0.78
C THR A 288 -13.32 26.51 1.05
N ALA A 289 -14.62 26.61 1.37
CA ALA A 289 -15.30 27.86 1.71
C ALA A 289 -14.78 28.50 3.01
N ASN A 290 -14.34 27.68 3.97
CA ASN A 290 -13.66 28.17 5.17
C ASN A 290 -12.22 28.62 4.90
N ASN A 291 -11.57 28.11 3.84
CA ASN A 291 -10.24 28.53 3.42
C ASN A 291 -10.26 29.86 2.65
N THR A 292 -11.27 30.06 1.78
CA THR A 292 -11.38 31.27 0.94
C THR A 292 -12.84 31.63 0.65
N PRO A 293 -13.21 32.92 0.68
CA PRO A 293 -14.56 33.35 0.32
C PRO A 293 -14.88 33.10 -1.17
N ASP A 294 -13.85 33.02 -2.02
CA ASP A 294 -13.95 32.81 -3.47
C ASP A 294 -13.99 31.31 -3.86
N TRP A 295 -14.45 30.43 -2.96
CA TRP A 295 -14.42 28.97 -3.12
C TRP A 295 -15.19 28.47 -4.36
N GLU A 296 -16.21 29.21 -4.81
CA GLU A 296 -16.96 28.88 -6.02
C GLU A 296 -16.07 28.89 -7.28
N LYS A 297 -14.96 29.65 -7.29
CA LYS A 297 -14.00 29.59 -8.40
C LYS A 297 -13.37 28.21 -8.56
N TRP A 298 -13.31 27.41 -7.49
CA TRP A 298 -12.87 26.01 -7.53
C TRP A 298 -14.02 25.03 -7.79
N TRP A 299 -15.14 25.20 -7.10
CA TRP A 299 -16.22 24.20 -7.06
C TRP A 299 -17.38 24.45 -8.03
N LYS A 300 -17.45 25.61 -8.68
CA LYS A 300 -18.45 25.96 -9.70
C LYS A 300 -17.78 26.43 -11.01
N ASN A 301 -16.65 25.82 -11.36
CA ASN A 301 -15.85 26.20 -12.53
C ASN A 301 -15.25 24.96 -13.25
N PRO A 302 -16.09 24.05 -13.75
CA PRO A 302 -15.63 22.79 -14.34
C PRO A 302 -14.80 22.94 -15.62
N ASP A 303 -14.82 24.12 -16.26
CA ASP A 303 -14.10 24.35 -17.51
C ASP A 303 -12.59 24.63 -17.27
N GLU A 304 -12.25 25.21 -16.11
CA GLU A 304 -10.88 25.61 -15.75
C GLU A 304 -10.26 24.73 -14.67
N VAL A 305 -11.07 23.93 -13.95
CA VAL A 305 -10.65 23.15 -12.77
C VAL A 305 -10.77 21.65 -13.03
N GLN A 306 -9.69 20.93 -12.73
CA GLN A 306 -9.66 19.47 -12.74
C GLN A 306 -9.70 18.92 -11.31
N LEU A 307 -10.80 18.25 -10.95
CA LEU A 307 -10.98 17.62 -9.64
C LEU A 307 -10.47 16.16 -9.63
N TYR A 308 -9.54 15.90 -8.72
CA TYR A 308 -8.99 14.58 -8.38
C TYR A 308 -9.40 14.21 -6.96
N GLN A 309 -9.95 13.00 -6.78
CA GLN A 309 -10.38 12.51 -5.47
C GLN A 309 -9.69 11.19 -5.13
N PHE A 310 -9.07 11.14 -3.96
CA PHE A 310 -8.31 9.99 -3.45
C PHE A 310 -9.01 9.37 -2.25
N MET A 311 -9.25 8.05 -2.31
CA MET A 311 -10.01 7.34 -1.27
C MET A 311 -9.72 5.84 -1.22
N GLY A 312 -10.15 5.18 -0.15
CA GLY A 312 -10.30 3.71 -0.16
C GLY A 312 -11.55 3.30 -0.93
N LYS A 313 -11.56 2.07 -1.49
CA LYS A 313 -12.67 1.56 -2.33
C LYS A 313 -14.07 1.63 -1.70
N ASP A 314 -14.16 1.61 -0.37
CA ASP A 314 -15.44 1.68 0.36
C ASP A 314 -16.15 3.04 0.19
N ASN A 315 -15.40 4.09 -0.13
CA ASN A 315 -15.94 5.43 -0.32
C ASN A 315 -16.45 5.68 -1.76
N VAL A 316 -16.15 4.79 -2.71
CA VAL A 316 -16.50 4.95 -4.13
C VAL A 316 -17.98 5.24 -4.33
N PRO A 317 -18.94 4.49 -3.75
CA PRO A 317 -20.36 4.74 -4.00
C PRO A 317 -20.82 6.17 -3.64
N PHE A 318 -20.22 6.76 -2.60
CA PHE A 318 -20.57 8.12 -2.18
C PHE A 318 -20.00 9.18 -3.13
N HIS A 319 -18.85 8.93 -3.74
CA HIS A 319 -18.16 9.88 -4.61
C HIS A 319 -18.49 9.71 -6.09
N SER A 320 -18.98 8.54 -6.50
CA SER A 320 -19.38 8.27 -7.88
C SER A 320 -20.89 8.28 -8.11
N ILE A 321 -21.70 8.06 -7.06
CA ILE A 321 -23.16 8.08 -7.16
C ILE A 321 -23.73 9.23 -6.32
N VAL A 322 -23.70 9.12 -4.98
CA VAL A 322 -24.50 10.00 -4.11
C VAL A 322 -24.16 11.48 -4.26
N PHE A 323 -22.88 11.82 -4.16
CA PHE A 323 -22.43 13.21 -4.27
C PHE A 323 -22.61 13.78 -5.68
N PRO A 324 -22.20 13.09 -6.77
CA PRO A 324 -22.50 13.54 -8.12
C PRO A 324 -24.00 13.71 -8.40
N SER A 325 -24.86 12.77 -7.95
CA SER A 325 -26.32 12.91 -8.03
C SER A 325 -26.80 14.17 -7.33
N SER A 326 -26.31 14.44 -6.13
CA SER A 326 -26.70 15.61 -5.33
C SER A 326 -26.32 16.91 -6.04
N LEU A 327 -25.11 16.99 -6.61
CA LEU A 327 -24.66 18.17 -7.36
C LEU A 327 -25.44 18.35 -8.66
N LEU A 328 -25.58 17.30 -9.47
CA LEU A 328 -26.34 17.34 -10.73
C LEU A 328 -27.81 17.72 -10.50
N GLY A 329 -28.42 17.18 -9.44
CA GLY A 329 -29.81 17.45 -9.09
C GLY A 329 -30.07 18.91 -8.66
N THR A 330 -29.05 19.69 -8.33
CA THR A 330 -29.22 21.14 -8.11
C THR A 330 -29.51 21.91 -9.41
N GLY A 331 -29.07 21.40 -10.56
CA GLY A 331 -29.12 22.10 -11.85
C GLY A 331 -28.02 23.17 -12.03
N GLU A 332 -27.10 23.31 -11.08
CA GLU A 332 -26.00 24.27 -11.16
C GLU A 332 -24.74 23.67 -11.82
N LYS A 333 -23.84 24.55 -12.26
CA LYS A 333 -22.61 24.17 -12.96
C LYS A 333 -21.47 23.87 -11.97
N TRP A 334 -21.55 22.72 -11.30
CA TRP A 334 -20.52 22.27 -10.36
C TRP A 334 -19.27 21.71 -11.06
N THR A 335 -18.13 21.87 -10.40
CA THR A 335 -16.89 21.14 -10.71
C THR A 335 -17.04 19.69 -10.26
N MET A 336 -17.19 18.79 -11.22
CA MET A 336 -17.38 17.37 -10.97
C MET A 336 -16.03 16.62 -10.96
N CYS A 337 -15.98 15.48 -10.27
CA CYS A 337 -14.78 14.63 -10.23
C CYS A 337 -14.41 14.18 -11.66
N GLN A 338 -13.17 14.45 -12.06
CA GLN A 338 -12.65 13.99 -13.34
C GLN A 338 -11.88 12.69 -13.18
N TYR A 339 -11.12 12.58 -12.08
CA TYR A 339 -10.30 11.42 -11.77
C TYR A 339 -10.58 10.91 -10.36
N LEU A 340 -11.10 9.69 -10.25
CA LEU A 340 -11.30 8.99 -8.98
C LEU A 340 -10.22 7.92 -8.81
N ASP A 341 -9.36 8.15 -7.83
CA ASP A 341 -8.32 7.21 -7.39
C ASP A 341 -8.80 6.47 -6.14
N ALA A 342 -9.17 5.20 -6.32
CA ALA A 342 -9.59 4.30 -5.25
C ALA A 342 -8.53 3.23 -5.02
N THR A 343 -8.12 3.07 -3.77
CA THR A 343 -7.17 2.03 -3.36
C THR A 343 -7.87 0.80 -2.79
N ASP A 344 -7.23 -0.36 -2.98
CA ASP A 344 -7.54 -1.57 -2.24
C ASP A 344 -6.96 -1.52 -0.81
N TYR A 345 -7.13 -2.57 -0.01
CA TYR A 345 -6.73 -2.51 1.39
C TYR A 345 -5.23 -2.75 1.60
N LEU A 346 -4.66 -2.04 2.56
CA LEU A 346 -3.41 -2.44 3.18
C LEU A 346 -3.73 -3.34 4.38
N ASN A 347 -3.26 -4.59 4.32
CA ASN A 347 -3.27 -5.54 5.42
C ASN A 347 -2.01 -5.39 6.29
N TYR A 348 -2.05 -5.92 7.51
CA TYR A 348 -0.94 -5.87 8.46
C TYR A 348 -0.48 -7.28 8.83
N GLU A 349 0.75 -7.62 8.46
CA GLU A 349 1.31 -8.97 8.61
C GLU A 349 0.32 -10.03 8.07
N ALA A 350 0.01 -11.08 8.83
CA ALA A 350 -0.91 -12.13 8.38
C ALA A 350 -2.41 -11.74 8.43
N GLY A 351 -2.77 -10.53 8.87
CA GLY A 351 -4.15 -10.17 9.15
C GLY A 351 -4.52 -8.71 8.83
N LYS A 352 -5.61 -8.24 9.44
CA LYS A 352 -6.12 -6.87 9.29
C LYS A 352 -5.73 -6.01 10.49
N PHE A 353 -5.62 -4.70 10.28
CA PHE A 353 -5.55 -3.73 11.37
C PHE A 353 -6.75 -3.91 12.32
N SER A 354 -6.51 -3.86 13.63
CA SER A 354 -7.56 -4.01 14.64
C SER A 354 -7.25 -3.18 15.88
N LYS A 355 -8.01 -2.09 16.06
CA LYS A 355 -7.89 -1.23 17.24
C LYS A 355 -8.27 -1.95 18.53
N SER A 356 -9.35 -2.73 18.52
CA SER A 356 -9.82 -3.47 19.70
C SER A 356 -8.84 -4.54 20.18
N ARG A 357 -8.08 -5.15 19.26
CA ARG A 357 -7.05 -6.15 19.58
C ARG A 357 -5.63 -5.58 19.68
N GLY A 358 -5.46 -4.26 19.47
CA GLY A 358 -4.13 -3.62 19.45
C GLY A 358 -3.21 -4.14 18.34
N VAL A 359 -3.77 -4.61 17.21
CA VAL A 359 -3.01 -5.17 16.08
C VAL A 359 -2.80 -4.12 15.00
N GLY A 360 -1.55 -3.87 14.66
CA GLY A 360 -1.14 -2.93 13.61
C GLY A 360 -0.58 -1.62 14.15
N VAL A 361 0.03 -0.86 13.24
CA VAL A 361 0.61 0.45 13.54
C VAL A 361 -0.42 1.56 13.27
N PHE A 362 -0.69 2.36 14.30
CA PHE A 362 -1.51 3.57 14.17
C PHE A 362 -0.63 4.81 13.94
N GLY A 363 -1.22 5.91 13.46
CA GLY A 363 -0.46 7.10 13.06
C GLY A 363 0.42 7.69 14.17
N ASN A 364 -0.05 7.65 15.42
CA ASN A 364 0.70 8.06 16.61
C ASN A 364 1.82 7.05 17.00
N ASP A 365 1.63 5.77 16.70
CA ASP A 365 2.61 4.73 16.99
C ASP A 365 3.84 4.83 16.09
N ALA A 366 3.64 5.17 14.82
CA ALA A 366 4.71 5.30 13.83
C ALA A 366 5.80 6.28 14.31
N ALA A 367 5.40 7.43 14.87
CA ALA A 367 6.30 8.42 15.45
C ALA A 367 7.14 7.87 16.60
N SER A 368 6.55 7.02 17.44
CA SER A 368 7.22 6.44 18.61
C SER A 368 8.32 5.43 18.26
N THR A 369 8.43 5.00 17.00
CA THR A 369 9.48 4.06 16.56
C THR A 369 10.86 4.72 16.42
N GLY A 370 10.91 6.04 16.34
CA GLY A 370 12.14 6.80 16.07
C GLY A 370 12.61 6.72 14.60
N ILE A 371 11.83 6.07 13.73
CA ILE A 371 12.08 6.06 12.28
C ILE A 371 11.44 7.29 11.64
N SER A 372 12.18 7.96 10.77
CA SER A 372 11.71 9.18 10.10
C SER A 372 10.47 8.91 9.25
N ALA A 373 9.55 9.87 9.19
CA ALA A 373 8.36 9.81 8.35
C ALA A 373 8.67 9.51 6.88
N SER A 374 9.79 10.00 6.32
CA SER A 374 10.17 9.72 4.93
C SER A 374 10.35 8.22 4.63
N VAL A 375 10.83 7.43 5.59
CA VAL A 375 10.97 5.96 5.43
C VAL A 375 9.61 5.29 5.45
N TRP A 376 8.69 5.75 6.31
CA TRP A 376 7.30 5.29 6.34
C TRP A 376 6.58 5.61 5.03
N ARG A 377 6.68 6.85 4.56
CA ARG A 377 6.12 7.29 3.28
C ARG A 377 6.64 6.42 2.13
N TYR A 378 7.96 6.26 2.04
CA TYR A 378 8.59 5.44 1.00
C TYR A 378 8.05 4.02 0.98
N TYR A 379 8.05 3.33 2.13
CA TYR A 379 7.62 1.95 2.18
C TYR A 379 6.15 1.80 1.80
N LEU A 380 5.27 2.62 2.37
CA LEU A 380 3.83 2.58 2.09
C LEU A 380 3.55 2.85 0.61
N LEU A 381 4.26 3.80 -0.01
CA LEU A 381 4.10 4.12 -1.43
C LEU A 381 4.70 3.04 -2.34
N SER A 382 5.81 2.41 -1.95
CA SER A 382 6.41 1.29 -2.68
C SER A 382 5.51 0.05 -2.71
N SER A 383 4.63 -0.07 -1.72
CA SER A 383 3.66 -1.17 -1.58
C SER A 383 2.22 -0.65 -1.63
N ARG A 384 1.97 0.43 -2.36
CA ARG A 384 0.64 1.04 -2.46
C ARG A 384 -0.36 0.06 -3.11
N PRO A 385 -1.56 -0.16 -2.53
CA PRO A 385 -2.57 -1.10 -3.03
C PRO A 385 -3.35 -0.54 -4.24
N GLU A 386 -2.70 -0.51 -5.41
CA GLU A 386 -3.29 0.00 -6.67
C GLU A 386 -4.00 -1.09 -7.50
N SER A 387 -3.52 -2.33 -7.41
CA SER A 387 -3.94 -3.46 -8.27
C SER A 387 -4.60 -4.60 -7.50
N GLY A 388 -4.83 -4.40 -6.20
CA GLY A 388 -5.23 -5.41 -5.24
C GLY A 388 -4.73 -5.09 -3.84
N ASP A 389 -5.19 -5.88 -2.87
CA ASP A 389 -4.77 -5.73 -1.48
C ASP A 389 -3.25 -5.96 -1.35
N THR A 390 -2.60 -5.17 -0.49
CA THR A 390 -1.17 -5.29 -0.17
C THR A 390 -0.97 -5.59 1.30
N ARG A 391 0.27 -5.83 1.71
CA ARG A 391 0.60 -6.18 3.09
C ARG A 391 1.79 -5.35 3.59
N PHE A 392 1.62 -4.79 4.78
CA PHE A 392 2.73 -4.29 5.59
C PHE A 392 3.40 -5.44 6.34
N ASP A 393 4.72 -5.55 6.25
CA ASP A 393 5.52 -6.43 7.12
C ASP A 393 6.86 -5.79 7.49
N TRP A 394 7.30 -6.02 8.74
CA TRP A 394 8.49 -5.35 9.28
C TRP A 394 9.81 -5.77 8.62
N THR A 395 9.86 -6.99 8.07
CA THR A 395 11.06 -7.51 7.41
C THR A 395 11.29 -6.78 6.08
N SER A 396 10.25 -6.65 5.27
CA SER A 396 10.25 -5.88 4.03
C SER A 396 10.50 -4.41 4.31
N PHE A 397 9.91 -3.84 5.37
CA PHE A 397 10.15 -2.45 5.78
C PHE A 397 11.65 -2.18 6.02
N MET A 398 12.31 -3.04 6.80
CA MET A 398 13.76 -2.95 7.01
C MET A 398 14.55 -3.16 5.72
N TYR A 399 14.18 -4.16 4.91
CA TYR A 399 14.89 -4.46 3.67
C TYR A 399 14.85 -3.26 2.73
N LYS A 400 13.66 -2.73 2.43
CA LYS A 400 13.44 -1.56 1.58
C LYS A 400 14.24 -0.34 2.05
N ASN A 401 14.29 -0.08 3.35
CA ASN A 401 15.15 0.98 3.89
C ASN A 401 16.64 0.70 3.64
N ASN A 402 17.12 -0.51 3.95
CA ASN A 402 18.54 -0.81 3.94
C ASN A 402 19.09 -0.98 2.50
N SER A 403 18.33 -1.56 1.59
CA SER A 403 18.76 -1.85 0.21
C SER A 403 18.45 -0.72 -0.76
N GLU A 404 17.24 -0.15 -0.72
CA GLU A 404 16.80 0.82 -1.72
C GLU A 404 17.04 2.26 -1.27
N LEU A 405 16.78 2.60 0.00
CA LEU A 405 17.05 3.95 0.48
C LEU A 405 18.53 4.14 0.82
N LEU A 406 19.08 3.32 1.72
CA LEU A 406 20.43 3.50 2.23
C LEU A 406 21.50 3.13 1.19
N ALA A 407 21.41 1.95 0.57
CA ALA A 407 22.45 1.44 -0.33
C ALA A 407 22.37 1.95 -1.78
N ASN A 408 21.22 2.52 -2.19
CA ASN A 408 21.06 3.13 -3.52
C ASN A 408 21.04 4.67 -3.44
N LEU A 409 19.90 5.30 -3.12
CA LEU A 409 19.77 6.77 -3.14
C LEU A 409 20.72 7.46 -2.17
N GLY A 410 20.72 7.01 -0.92
CA GLY A 410 21.59 7.53 0.14
C GLY A 410 23.07 7.38 -0.20
N ASN A 411 23.46 6.22 -0.74
CA ASN A 411 24.84 5.94 -1.13
C ASN A 411 25.30 6.82 -2.30
N PHE A 412 24.45 6.99 -3.33
CA PHE A 412 24.78 7.80 -4.50
C PHE A 412 25.11 9.24 -4.11
N VAL A 413 24.20 9.90 -3.38
CA VAL A 413 24.38 11.30 -2.94
C VAL A 413 25.60 11.43 -2.02
N ASN A 414 25.70 10.56 -1.01
CA ASN A 414 26.77 10.63 -0.02
C ASN A 414 28.17 10.43 -0.63
N ARG A 415 28.32 9.51 -1.61
CA ARG A 415 29.59 9.29 -2.31
C ARG A 415 30.01 10.53 -3.09
N LEU A 416 29.09 11.16 -3.82
CA LEU A 416 29.38 12.35 -4.62
C LEU A 416 29.76 13.56 -3.75
N ILE A 417 28.98 13.85 -2.71
CA ILE A 417 29.25 14.98 -1.79
C ILE A 417 30.63 14.81 -1.14
N LYS A 418 30.89 13.64 -0.51
CA LYS A 418 32.17 13.38 0.16
C LYS A 418 33.36 13.44 -0.79
N PHE A 419 33.20 12.91 -2.01
CA PHE A 419 34.26 12.94 -3.01
C PHE A 419 34.56 14.37 -3.48
N THR A 420 33.53 15.17 -3.70
CA THR A 420 33.66 16.58 -4.09
C THR A 420 34.37 17.41 -3.02
N ILE A 421 34.02 17.20 -1.75
CA ILE A 421 34.72 17.84 -0.63
C ILE A 421 36.19 17.43 -0.57
N LYS A 422 36.46 16.12 -0.69
CA LYS A 422 37.81 15.56 -0.56
C LYS A 422 38.75 15.96 -1.70
N HIS A 423 38.26 15.97 -2.94
CA HIS A 423 39.11 16.08 -4.13
C HIS A 423 38.97 17.40 -4.88
N PHE A 424 37.87 18.13 -4.67
CA PHE A 424 37.57 19.40 -5.36
C PHE A 424 37.27 20.53 -4.39
N ASN A 425 37.65 20.39 -3.10
CA ASN A 425 37.45 21.39 -2.05
C ASN A 425 36.00 21.88 -1.94
N GLY A 426 35.03 20.99 -2.20
CA GLY A 426 33.59 21.33 -2.16
C GLY A 426 33.11 22.18 -3.33
N HIS A 427 33.92 22.37 -4.38
CA HIS A 427 33.52 23.07 -5.59
C HIS A 427 33.11 22.07 -6.66
N VAL A 428 32.01 22.35 -7.36
CA VAL A 428 31.64 21.62 -8.58
C VAL A 428 32.78 21.84 -9.59
N PRO A 429 33.43 20.76 -10.06
CA PRO A 429 34.57 20.89 -10.96
C PRO A 429 34.16 21.39 -12.34
N ASP A 430 35.14 21.78 -13.16
CA ASP A 430 34.88 22.11 -14.55
C ASP A 430 34.63 20.83 -15.38
N TYR A 431 33.37 20.40 -15.40
CA TYR A 431 32.92 19.24 -16.16
C TYR A 431 32.66 19.56 -17.64
N ARG A 432 32.90 20.80 -18.09
CA ARG A 432 32.64 21.26 -19.47
C ARG A 432 33.89 21.31 -20.34
N SER A 433 35.08 21.29 -19.75
CA SER A 433 36.35 21.49 -20.46
C SER A 433 36.87 20.25 -21.23
N GLY A 434 36.13 19.15 -21.29
CA GLY A 434 36.51 17.91 -21.97
C GLY A 434 35.78 17.67 -23.30
N ALA A 435 36.36 16.86 -24.18
CA ALA A 435 35.66 16.32 -25.35
C ALA A 435 34.41 15.54 -24.92
N SER A 436 33.39 15.46 -25.79
CA SER A 436 32.12 14.75 -25.58
C SER A 436 32.29 13.48 -24.73
N ASP A 437 31.83 13.51 -23.48
CA ASP A 437 31.87 12.36 -22.59
C ASP A 437 30.79 11.35 -23.02
N GLU A 438 31.19 10.30 -23.74
CA GLU A 438 30.30 9.23 -24.19
C GLU A 438 29.49 8.59 -23.04
N SER A 439 30.06 8.52 -21.83
CA SER A 439 29.35 8.00 -20.66
C SER A 439 28.27 8.94 -20.18
N PHE A 440 28.46 10.26 -20.30
CA PHE A 440 27.42 11.23 -20.02
C PHE A 440 26.33 11.21 -21.09
N VAL A 441 26.70 11.07 -22.38
CA VAL A 441 25.72 10.92 -23.47
C VAL A 441 24.81 9.73 -23.21
N SER A 442 25.39 8.57 -22.86
CA SER A 442 24.61 7.39 -22.47
C SER A 442 23.77 7.62 -21.22
N LEU A 443 24.33 8.23 -20.16
CA LEU A 443 23.60 8.55 -18.94
C LEU A 443 22.40 9.47 -19.22
N SER A 444 22.61 10.55 -19.95
CA SER A 444 21.60 11.55 -20.27
C SER A 444 20.46 10.93 -21.06
N LYS A 445 20.76 10.07 -22.05
CA LYS A 445 19.75 9.32 -22.79
C LYS A 445 18.90 8.45 -21.85
N ASP A 446 19.54 7.60 -21.05
CA ASP A 446 18.83 6.66 -20.17
C ASP A 446 17.99 7.40 -19.11
N VAL A 447 18.53 8.48 -18.53
CA VAL A 447 17.82 9.30 -17.54
C VAL A 447 16.62 10.00 -18.15
N ASN A 448 16.71 10.52 -19.37
CA ASN A 448 15.58 11.17 -20.04
C ASN A 448 14.49 10.16 -20.44
N GLU A 449 14.85 8.93 -20.85
CA GLU A 449 13.88 7.85 -21.09
C GLU A 449 13.14 7.45 -19.80
N LEU A 450 13.87 7.33 -18.69
CA LEU A 450 13.26 7.06 -17.38
C LEU A 450 12.44 8.26 -16.88
N LEU A 451 12.90 9.49 -17.08
CA LEU A 451 12.17 10.71 -16.71
C LEU A 451 10.84 10.78 -17.45
N ALA A 452 10.82 10.49 -18.76
CA ALA A 452 9.58 10.42 -19.53
C ALA A 452 8.60 9.39 -18.95
N LYS A 453 9.09 8.19 -18.56
CA LYS A 453 8.28 7.15 -17.89
C LYS A 453 7.76 7.60 -16.52
N TYR A 454 8.59 8.30 -15.75
CA TYR A 454 8.18 8.88 -14.47
C TYR A 454 7.03 9.87 -14.68
N LEU A 455 7.17 10.78 -15.66
CA LEU A 455 6.13 11.76 -15.98
C LEU A 455 4.83 11.08 -16.43
N ASP A 456 4.89 10.08 -17.32
CA ASP A 456 3.70 9.32 -17.75
C ASP A 456 2.99 8.65 -16.56
N ASN A 457 3.75 7.98 -15.70
CA ASN A 457 3.20 7.33 -14.51
C ASN A 457 2.55 8.34 -13.57
N MET A 458 3.20 9.48 -13.32
CA MET A 458 2.66 10.49 -12.41
C MET A 458 1.46 11.24 -12.98
N GLU A 459 1.42 11.53 -14.30
CA GLU A 459 0.22 12.06 -14.97
C GLU A 459 -0.95 11.08 -14.90
N GLY A 460 -0.67 9.78 -15.05
CA GLY A 460 -1.66 8.71 -14.94
C GLY A 460 -2.00 8.29 -13.52
N VAL A 461 -1.50 8.99 -12.49
CA VAL A 461 -1.68 8.70 -11.05
C VAL A 461 -1.22 7.27 -10.65
N ARG A 462 -0.25 6.71 -11.38
CA ARG A 462 0.40 5.42 -11.08
C ARG A 462 1.56 5.63 -10.11
N LEU A 463 1.21 6.02 -8.88
CA LEU A 463 2.16 6.54 -7.89
C LEU A 463 3.24 5.52 -7.51
N ARG A 464 2.87 4.23 -7.38
CA ARG A 464 3.84 3.16 -7.10
C ARG A 464 4.88 3.03 -8.20
N ALA A 465 4.43 2.97 -9.46
CA ALA A 465 5.31 2.87 -10.62
C ALA A 465 6.18 4.13 -10.80
N GLY A 466 5.63 5.32 -10.50
CA GLY A 466 6.40 6.57 -10.46
C GLY A 466 7.56 6.51 -9.47
N LEU A 467 7.33 5.99 -8.26
CA LEU A 467 8.40 5.82 -7.26
C LEU A 467 9.46 4.82 -7.71
N GLU A 468 9.05 3.69 -8.29
CA GLU A 468 9.99 2.67 -8.82
C GLU A 468 10.91 3.27 -9.87
N VAL A 469 10.37 4.07 -10.80
CA VAL A 469 11.17 4.75 -11.84
C VAL A 469 12.11 5.80 -11.24
N ALA A 470 11.68 6.58 -10.24
CA ALA A 470 12.56 7.52 -9.55
C ALA A 470 13.76 6.82 -8.89
N MET A 471 13.53 5.65 -8.27
CA MET A 471 14.60 4.84 -7.69
C MET A 471 15.48 4.17 -8.75
N ALA A 472 14.93 3.84 -9.93
CA ALA A 472 15.70 3.35 -11.07
C ALA A 472 16.66 4.42 -11.62
N ILE A 473 16.27 5.69 -11.65
CA ILE A 473 17.16 6.81 -12.01
C ILE A 473 18.33 6.90 -11.02
N SER A 474 18.08 6.71 -9.71
CA SER A 474 19.14 6.63 -8.70
C SER A 474 20.07 5.43 -8.94
N SER A 475 19.51 4.26 -9.26
CA SER A 475 20.30 3.06 -9.59
C SER A 475 21.17 3.30 -10.82
N ARG A 476 20.65 3.99 -11.83
CA ARG A 476 21.40 4.38 -13.04
C ARG A 476 22.56 5.31 -12.72
N GLY A 477 22.37 6.24 -11.77
CA GLY A 477 23.44 7.08 -11.22
C GLY A 477 24.53 6.28 -10.52
N ASN A 478 24.18 5.29 -9.69
CA ASN A 478 25.17 4.39 -9.08
C ASN A 478 25.94 3.58 -10.14
N LEU A 479 25.25 3.08 -11.17
CA LEU A 479 25.87 2.37 -12.28
C LEU A 479 26.83 3.28 -13.06
N TYR A 480 26.47 4.54 -13.28
CA TYR A 480 27.33 5.53 -13.93
C TYR A 480 28.64 5.74 -13.17
N LEU A 481 28.59 5.84 -11.84
CA LEU A 481 29.80 5.92 -11.02
C LEU A 481 30.63 4.63 -11.13
N HIS A 482 29.99 3.46 -11.14
CA HIS A 482 30.69 2.18 -11.25
C HIS A 482 31.38 2.00 -12.62
N GLN A 483 30.68 2.27 -13.72
CA GLN A 483 31.21 2.18 -15.09
C GLN A 483 32.43 3.09 -15.31
N ASN A 484 32.48 4.20 -14.58
CA ASN A 484 33.59 5.15 -14.63
C ASN A 484 34.67 4.87 -13.57
N THR A 485 34.66 3.70 -12.93
CA THR A 485 35.66 3.33 -11.90
C THR A 485 35.81 4.40 -10.80
N PHE A 486 34.69 5.00 -10.37
CA PHE A 486 34.68 6.15 -9.47
C PHE A 486 35.43 5.88 -8.17
N GLY A 487 36.55 6.58 -7.99
CA GLY A 487 37.45 6.46 -6.84
C GLY A 487 38.60 7.45 -6.94
N SER A 488 39.42 7.53 -5.88
CA SER A 488 40.54 8.50 -5.84
C SER A 488 41.58 8.27 -6.94
N ALA A 489 41.72 7.06 -7.46
CA ALA A 489 42.62 6.74 -8.59
C ALA A 489 42.21 7.46 -9.88
N MET A 490 40.91 7.62 -10.13
CA MET A 490 40.39 8.35 -11.29
C MET A 490 40.91 9.81 -11.33
N VAL A 491 41.06 10.46 -10.18
CA VAL A 491 41.55 11.85 -10.08
C VAL A 491 43.03 11.95 -10.47
N THR A 492 43.82 10.92 -10.18
CA THR A 492 45.25 10.90 -10.53
C THR A 492 45.51 10.47 -11.97
N GLU A 493 44.69 9.55 -12.49
CA GLU A 493 44.87 8.98 -13.83
C GLU A 493 44.26 9.87 -14.92
N ASP A 494 43.05 10.39 -14.70
CA ASP A 494 42.37 11.28 -15.65
C ASP A 494 41.54 12.35 -14.91
N PRO A 495 42.19 13.49 -14.56
CA PRO A 495 41.53 14.59 -13.85
C PRO A 495 40.33 15.17 -14.61
N THR A 496 40.38 15.22 -15.94
CA THR A 496 39.31 15.76 -16.79
C THR A 496 38.09 14.84 -16.75
N ARG A 497 38.31 13.53 -16.82
CA ARG A 497 37.24 12.54 -16.65
C ARG A 497 36.65 12.59 -15.24
N ALA A 498 37.49 12.71 -14.22
CA ALA A 498 37.04 12.83 -12.84
C ALA A 498 36.13 14.05 -12.64
N ALA A 499 36.51 15.19 -13.22
CA ALA A 499 35.70 16.41 -13.22
C ALA A 499 34.35 16.19 -13.91
N SER A 500 34.34 15.59 -15.11
CA SER A 500 33.12 15.26 -15.86
C SER A 500 32.14 14.40 -15.05
N VAL A 501 32.63 13.27 -14.53
CA VAL A 501 31.81 12.28 -13.79
C VAL A 501 31.23 12.87 -12.51
N VAL A 502 32.01 13.65 -11.77
CA VAL A 502 31.54 14.31 -10.54
C VAL A 502 30.53 15.40 -10.85
N GLY A 503 30.80 16.26 -11.83
CA GLY A 503 29.91 17.36 -12.21
C GLY A 503 28.54 16.85 -12.67
N HIS A 504 28.50 15.90 -13.60
CA HIS A 504 27.24 15.30 -14.06
C HIS A 504 26.55 14.48 -12.97
N GLY A 505 27.30 13.78 -12.11
CA GLY A 505 26.75 13.06 -10.97
C GLY A 505 26.03 13.98 -9.98
N LEU A 506 26.63 15.13 -9.63
CA LEU A 506 26.00 16.13 -8.74
C LEU A 506 24.75 16.73 -9.37
N ASN A 507 24.77 16.98 -10.68
CA ASN A 507 23.60 17.43 -11.44
C ASN A 507 22.46 16.38 -11.40
N LEU A 508 22.79 15.09 -11.51
CA LEU A 508 21.81 14.01 -11.37
C LEU A 508 21.25 13.92 -9.95
N ALA A 509 22.08 14.10 -8.93
CA ALA A 509 21.63 14.17 -7.54
C ALA A 509 20.63 15.33 -7.33
N TYR A 510 20.86 16.46 -8.00
CA TYR A 510 19.95 17.59 -7.95
C TYR A 510 18.62 17.30 -8.66
N LEU A 511 18.61 16.63 -9.82
CA LEU A 511 17.39 16.14 -10.44
C LEU A 511 16.63 15.17 -9.52
N LEU A 512 17.33 14.18 -8.94
CA LEU A 512 16.73 13.20 -8.03
C LEU A 512 16.04 13.87 -6.84
N SER A 513 16.60 14.97 -6.32
CA SER A 513 15.94 15.74 -5.25
C SER A 513 14.52 16.17 -5.64
N ALA A 514 14.29 16.57 -6.90
CA ALA A 514 12.97 16.96 -7.37
C ALA A 514 12.05 15.76 -7.63
N LEU A 515 12.58 14.65 -8.13
CA LEU A 515 11.79 13.44 -8.41
C LEU A 515 11.31 12.72 -7.15
N VAL A 516 12.11 12.77 -6.07
CA VAL A 516 11.73 12.20 -4.78
C VAL A 516 10.91 13.17 -3.92
N TYR A 517 10.84 14.46 -4.26
CA TYR A 517 10.09 15.47 -3.50
C TYR A 517 8.63 15.07 -3.22
N PRO A 518 7.86 14.56 -4.20
CA PRO A 518 6.48 14.12 -3.92
C PRO A 518 6.39 12.99 -2.88
N PHE A 519 7.39 12.12 -2.83
CA PHE A 519 7.38 10.90 -2.01
C PHE A 519 8.04 11.10 -0.64
N MET A 520 9.16 11.81 -0.61
CA MET A 520 10.02 12.04 0.55
C MET A 520 10.49 13.51 0.59
N PRO A 521 9.57 14.46 0.86
CA PRO A 521 9.86 15.90 0.84
C PRO A 521 11.01 16.34 1.75
N ALA A 522 11.11 15.81 2.97
CA ALA A 522 12.24 16.08 3.86
C ALA A 522 13.59 15.61 3.29
N ILE A 523 13.63 14.46 2.59
CA ILE A 523 14.86 13.95 1.95
C ILE A 523 15.24 14.82 0.75
N SER A 524 14.26 15.26 -0.03
CA SER A 524 14.47 16.21 -1.12
C SER A 524 15.13 17.51 -0.62
N THR A 525 14.59 18.06 0.46
CA THR A 525 15.11 19.27 1.12
C THR A 525 16.54 19.05 1.63
N GLU A 526 16.82 17.89 2.21
CA GLU A 526 18.15 17.55 2.70
C GLU A 526 19.17 17.39 1.55
N ILE A 527 18.80 16.75 0.43
CA ILE A 527 19.67 16.64 -0.75
C ILE A 527 19.97 18.05 -1.30
N ALA A 528 18.95 18.90 -1.45
CA ALA A 528 19.14 20.28 -1.91
C ALA A 528 20.03 21.10 -0.97
N ALA A 529 19.89 20.92 0.35
CA ALA A 529 20.75 21.56 1.35
C ALA A 529 22.21 21.11 1.25
N GLN A 530 22.47 19.80 1.11
CA GLN A 530 23.83 19.27 0.91
C GLN A 530 24.44 19.73 -0.42
N LEU A 531 23.62 19.98 -1.44
CA LEU A 531 24.05 20.58 -2.71
C LEU A 531 24.11 22.11 -2.66
N ASN A 532 23.75 22.76 -1.54
CA ASN A 532 23.60 24.21 -1.42
C ASN A 532 22.77 24.85 -2.56
N ALA A 533 21.72 24.14 -2.98
CA ALA A 533 20.82 24.56 -4.05
C ALA A 533 19.40 24.78 -3.49
N PRO A 534 18.57 25.65 -4.10
CA PRO A 534 17.14 25.70 -3.79
C PRO A 534 16.46 24.39 -4.20
N LEU A 535 15.26 24.10 -3.71
CA LEU A 535 14.42 23.08 -4.33
C LEU A 535 14.13 23.50 -5.78
N ARG A 536 14.07 22.54 -6.70
CA ARG A 536 13.79 22.78 -8.13
C ARG A 536 12.49 22.12 -8.57
N THR A 537 11.89 22.63 -9.62
CA THR A 537 10.77 21.96 -10.31
C THR A 537 11.25 20.71 -11.05
N ILE A 538 10.33 19.79 -11.31
CA ILE A 538 10.57 18.62 -12.15
C ILE A 538 10.55 19.08 -13.62
N PRO A 539 11.65 18.92 -14.37
CA PRO A 539 11.70 19.33 -15.77
C PRO A 539 11.10 18.27 -16.70
N ASP A 540 10.78 18.65 -17.94
CA ASP A 540 10.36 17.69 -18.98
C ASP A 540 11.55 16.90 -19.54
N ASN A 541 12.73 17.53 -19.59
CA ASN A 541 13.99 16.91 -20.00
C ASN A 541 15.12 17.37 -19.07
N TRP A 542 16.10 16.51 -18.84
CA TRP A 542 17.30 16.78 -18.07
C TRP A 542 18.52 16.95 -18.97
N ILE A 543 19.15 18.12 -18.87
CA ILE A 543 20.31 18.52 -19.68
C ILE A 543 21.63 18.24 -18.93
N GLY A 544 21.58 18.04 -17.60
CA GLY A 544 22.78 17.75 -16.80
C GLY A 544 23.69 18.94 -16.54
N ASP A 545 23.15 20.16 -16.63
CA ASP A 545 23.89 21.41 -16.51
C ASP A 545 23.26 22.41 -15.51
N ASP A 546 22.59 21.89 -14.48
CA ASP A 546 21.88 22.63 -13.44
C ASP A 546 22.83 23.36 -12.45
N LEU A 547 23.81 22.64 -11.89
CA LEU A 547 24.87 23.14 -11.01
C LEU A 547 26.13 23.39 -11.85
N LEU A 548 26.54 24.66 -11.93
CA LEU A 548 27.61 25.11 -12.82
C LEU A 548 29.00 24.97 -12.17
N PRO A 549 30.08 24.89 -12.98
CA PRO A 549 31.45 24.89 -12.46
C PRO A 549 31.71 26.04 -11.47
N GLY A 550 32.42 25.75 -10.38
CA GLY A 550 32.70 26.69 -9.30
C GLY A 550 31.55 26.88 -8.29
N HIS A 551 30.39 26.24 -8.49
CA HIS A 551 29.36 26.17 -7.45
C HIS A 551 29.90 25.50 -6.19
N VAL A 552 29.64 26.06 -5.01
CA VAL A 552 30.11 25.48 -3.74
C VAL A 552 28.99 24.70 -3.06
N ILE A 553 29.17 23.39 -2.93
CA ILE A 553 28.22 22.50 -2.25
C ILE A 553 28.27 22.68 -0.72
N GLY A 554 27.29 22.12 -0.02
CA GLY A 554 27.20 22.11 1.44
C GLY A 554 27.94 20.95 2.09
N GLU A 555 27.60 20.70 3.36
CA GLU A 555 28.22 19.67 4.19
C GLU A 555 27.55 18.30 4.03
N PRO A 556 28.27 17.18 4.17
CA PRO A 556 27.71 15.85 4.02
C PRO A 556 26.86 15.47 5.23
N LYS A 557 25.69 14.88 4.98
CA LYS A 557 24.82 14.32 6.02
C LYS A 557 24.26 12.98 5.60
N HIS A 558 24.18 12.06 6.56
CA HIS A 558 23.54 10.76 6.34
C HIS A 558 22.02 10.94 6.14
N LEU A 559 21.54 10.68 4.92
CA LEU A 559 20.12 10.74 4.56
C LEU A 559 19.30 9.65 5.23
N PHE A 560 19.86 8.45 5.34
CA PHE A 560 19.19 7.28 5.91
C PHE A 560 20.10 6.58 6.92
N ARG A 561 19.48 5.86 7.85
CA ARG A 561 20.17 5.03 8.84
C ARG A 561 19.78 3.57 8.64
N LYS A 562 20.72 2.67 8.91
CA LYS A 562 20.45 1.23 8.86
C LYS A 562 19.45 0.86 9.95
N ILE A 563 18.44 0.08 9.60
CA ILE A 563 17.51 -0.55 10.53
C ILE A 563 18.09 -1.93 10.89
N ASP A 564 18.25 -2.19 12.19
CA ASP A 564 18.71 -3.49 12.72
C ASP A 564 17.55 -4.49 12.75
N GLU A 565 17.83 -5.75 12.42
CA GLU A 565 16.84 -6.84 12.46
C GLU A 565 16.24 -7.01 13.87
N LYS A 566 17.01 -6.76 14.94
CA LYS A 566 16.47 -6.81 16.31
C LYS A 566 15.32 -5.82 16.54
N LYS A 567 15.41 -4.61 15.96
CA LYS A 567 14.34 -3.62 16.06
C LYS A 567 13.07 -4.07 15.37
N THR A 568 13.19 -4.83 14.28
CA THR A 568 12.01 -5.38 13.57
C THR A 568 11.24 -6.38 14.42
N GLU A 569 11.93 -7.22 15.21
CA GLU A 569 11.27 -8.15 16.14
C GLU A 569 10.61 -7.40 17.29
N GLU A 570 11.33 -6.43 17.91
CA GLU A 570 10.77 -5.60 18.98
C GLU A 570 9.47 -4.89 18.54
N TRP A 571 9.43 -4.35 17.32
CA TRP A 571 8.22 -3.72 16.80
C TRP A 571 7.14 -4.72 16.43
N ARG A 572 7.49 -5.88 15.87
CA ARG A 572 6.50 -6.92 15.57
C ARG A 572 5.78 -7.40 16.83
N GLU A 573 6.52 -7.63 17.91
CA GLU A 573 5.94 -7.95 19.23
C GLU A 573 5.07 -6.79 19.74
N ARG A 574 5.59 -5.55 19.69
CA ARG A 574 4.89 -4.37 20.21
C ARG A 574 3.55 -4.09 19.49
N PHE A 575 3.49 -4.33 18.19
CA PHE A 575 2.33 -4.01 17.33
C PHE A 575 1.59 -5.26 16.83
N GLY A 576 1.90 -6.42 17.40
CA GLY A 576 1.28 -7.72 17.06
C GLY A 576 -0.06 -7.97 17.74
N GLY A 577 -0.46 -7.11 18.69
CA GLY A 577 -1.59 -7.31 19.60
C GLY A 577 -1.15 -7.89 20.94
N ALA A 578 -1.98 -7.68 21.98
CA ALA A 578 -1.81 -8.43 23.22
C ALA A 578 -2.32 -9.87 22.99
N ASP A 579 -1.53 -10.87 23.38
CA ASP A 579 -2.01 -12.24 23.49
C ASP A 579 -3.24 -12.25 24.39
N THR A 580 -4.44 -12.29 23.81
CA THR A 580 -5.62 -12.75 24.53
C THR A 580 -5.36 -14.22 24.80
N GLU A 581 -4.98 -14.51 26.04
CA GLU A 581 -4.73 -15.83 26.60
C GLU A 581 -5.82 -16.81 26.14
N ASP A 582 -5.48 -17.72 25.23
CA ASP A 582 -6.04 -19.06 25.26
C ASP A 582 -5.11 -19.87 26.15
N GLY A 583 -5.64 -20.31 27.29
CA GLY A 583 -4.87 -20.81 28.41
C GLY A 583 -4.07 -22.06 28.05
N THR A 584 -2.74 -21.98 28.18
CA THR A 584 -1.88 -23.03 28.76
C THR A 584 -0.46 -22.44 28.92
N LYS A 585 -0.24 -21.76 30.05
CA LYS A 585 1.10 -21.40 30.52
C LYS A 585 1.75 -22.66 31.07
N ASP A 586 2.76 -23.19 30.38
CA ASP A 586 3.79 -24.02 31.00
C ASP A 586 5.11 -23.26 31.01
N GLN A 587 5.49 -22.85 32.23
CA GLN A 587 6.73 -22.14 32.51
C GLN A 587 7.91 -23.12 32.40
N LYS A 588 8.97 -22.71 31.69
CA LYS A 588 10.34 -23.09 32.05
C LYS A 588 11.34 -22.02 31.63
N LYS A 589 11.68 -21.16 32.60
CA LYS A 589 12.93 -20.39 32.61
C LYS A 589 14.11 -21.37 32.64
N VAL A 590 14.99 -21.31 31.64
CA VAL A 590 16.39 -21.73 31.79
C VAL A 590 17.30 -20.69 31.14
N THR A 591 17.98 -19.94 32.00
CA THR A 591 19.22 -19.21 31.71
C THR A 591 20.26 -20.13 31.06
N LYS A 592 20.86 -19.73 29.93
CA LYS A 592 22.22 -20.18 29.57
C LYS A 592 22.98 -19.16 28.73
N LYS A 593 24.27 -19.09 29.08
CA LYS A 593 25.32 -18.13 28.75
C LYS A 593 25.65 -18.01 27.26
N LYS A 594 26.13 -16.82 26.89
CA LYS A 594 26.95 -16.53 25.70
C LYS A 594 28.13 -17.51 25.61
N VAL A 595 28.30 -18.12 24.43
CA VAL A 595 29.61 -18.42 23.84
C VAL A 595 29.55 -18.06 22.36
N SER A 596 30.52 -17.26 21.94
CA SER A 596 30.76 -16.77 20.58
C SER A 596 31.59 -17.76 19.77
N SER A 597 31.17 -18.03 18.52
CA SER A 597 32.01 -18.09 17.30
C SER A 597 31.25 -18.88 16.23
N ASP A 598 30.82 -18.23 15.16
CA ASP A 598 30.53 -18.94 13.91
C ASP A 598 30.92 -18.01 12.75
N THR A 599 32.09 -18.30 12.18
CA THR A 599 32.49 -17.88 10.84
C THR A 599 31.40 -18.30 9.86
N LYS A 600 30.74 -17.33 9.22
CA LYS A 600 29.67 -17.59 8.24
C LYS A 600 30.23 -18.42 7.07
N ARG A 601 29.70 -19.64 6.89
CA ARG A 601 29.94 -20.48 5.70
C ARG A 601 29.37 -19.77 4.46
N PRO A 602 30.09 -19.71 3.32
CA PRO A 602 29.57 -19.11 2.09
C PRO A 602 28.38 -19.90 1.54
N PHE A 603 27.36 -19.19 1.03
CA PHE A 603 26.16 -19.77 0.45
C PHE A 603 26.46 -20.42 -0.90
N LEU A 604 26.04 -21.68 -1.08
CA LEU A 604 26.04 -22.38 -2.37
C LEU A 604 24.63 -22.98 -2.60
N PRO A 605 23.94 -22.73 -3.74
CA PRO A 605 22.64 -23.33 -4.05
C PRO A 605 22.60 -24.85 -3.94
N ALA A 606 23.71 -25.54 -4.20
CA ALA A 606 23.78 -26.99 -4.03
C ALA A 606 23.78 -27.45 -2.55
N MET A 607 23.74 -26.55 -1.56
CA MET A 607 23.42 -26.89 -0.16
C MET A 607 21.94 -27.26 0.02
N ILE A 608 21.07 -26.87 -0.92
CA ILE A 608 19.64 -27.19 -0.94
C ILE A 608 19.44 -28.54 -1.65
N ASP A 609 18.62 -29.41 -1.06
CA ASP A 609 18.36 -30.76 -1.56
C ASP A 609 17.13 -30.75 -2.47
N LEU A 610 17.36 -30.51 -3.77
CA LEU A 610 16.34 -30.62 -4.81
C LEU A 610 16.35 -32.04 -5.39
N ARG A 611 15.20 -32.71 -5.37
CA ARG A 611 15.07 -34.08 -5.89
C ARG A 611 13.86 -34.26 -6.78
N VAL A 612 13.91 -35.27 -7.62
CA VAL A 612 12.74 -35.81 -8.31
C VAL A 612 11.89 -36.57 -7.28
N GLY A 613 10.68 -36.10 -7.04
CA GLY A 613 9.68 -36.76 -6.22
C GLY A 613 8.56 -37.34 -7.08
N LYS A 614 7.86 -38.35 -6.55
CA LYS A 614 6.62 -38.88 -7.15
C LYS A 614 5.49 -38.79 -6.13
N ILE A 615 4.46 -38.03 -6.47
CA ILE A 615 3.23 -37.98 -5.67
C ILE A 615 2.51 -39.31 -5.89
N LEU A 616 2.46 -40.15 -4.87
CA LEU A 616 1.78 -41.44 -4.92
C LEU A 616 0.28 -41.26 -4.69
N ARG A 617 -0.08 -40.33 -3.79
CA ARG A 617 -1.45 -39.99 -3.44
C ARG A 617 -1.54 -38.54 -3.00
N ALA A 618 -2.59 -37.83 -3.39
CA ALA A 618 -2.92 -36.51 -2.85
C ALA A 618 -4.38 -36.47 -2.42
N GLU A 619 -4.66 -35.82 -1.29
CA GLU A 619 -6.00 -35.71 -0.70
C GLU A 619 -6.24 -34.28 -0.16
N PRO A 620 -7.49 -33.79 -0.09
CA PRO A 620 -7.82 -32.55 0.62
C PRO A 620 -7.38 -32.61 2.08
N HIS A 621 -6.86 -31.49 2.60
CA HIS A 621 -6.42 -31.43 3.98
C HIS A 621 -7.63 -31.47 4.93
N PRO A 622 -7.63 -32.32 5.99
CA PRO A 622 -8.81 -32.58 6.82
C PRO A 622 -9.33 -31.35 7.57
N ASN A 623 -8.43 -30.40 7.91
CA ASN A 623 -8.73 -29.21 8.69
C ASN A 623 -8.39 -27.89 7.95
N ALA A 624 -8.29 -27.90 6.62
CA ALA A 624 -7.91 -26.70 5.86
C ALA A 624 -8.41 -26.73 4.40
N ASP A 625 -9.31 -25.80 4.05
CA ASP A 625 -9.96 -25.76 2.73
C ASP A 625 -9.00 -25.37 1.59
N SER A 626 -7.84 -24.78 1.92
CA SER A 626 -6.87 -24.29 0.93
C SER A 626 -5.67 -25.22 0.70
N LEU A 627 -5.60 -26.38 1.36
CA LEU A 627 -4.43 -27.25 1.35
C LEU A 627 -4.74 -28.67 0.82
N TYR A 628 -3.81 -29.23 0.05
CA TYR A 628 -3.73 -30.68 -0.17
C TYR A 628 -2.66 -31.31 0.72
N VAL A 629 -2.86 -32.56 1.11
CA VAL A 629 -1.89 -33.44 1.75
C VAL A 629 -1.45 -34.48 0.74
N SER A 630 -0.18 -34.45 0.35
CA SER A 630 0.42 -35.36 -0.62
C SER A 630 1.37 -36.34 0.07
N THR A 631 1.23 -37.62 -0.27
CA THR A 631 2.19 -38.68 0.05
C THR A 631 3.18 -38.78 -1.09
N VAL A 632 4.44 -38.39 -0.85
CA VAL A 632 5.46 -38.25 -1.91
C VAL A 632 6.63 -39.19 -1.65
N SER A 633 6.98 -40.03 -2.61
CA SER A 633 8.23 -40.79 -2.60
C SER A 633 9.35 -39.93 -3.17
N CYS A 634 10.42 -39.74 -2.40
CA CYS A 634 11.58 -38.92 -2.77
C CYS A 634 12.89 -39.75 -2.81
N GLY A 635 12.76 -41.08 -2.93
CA GLY A 635 13.88 -42.03 -2.91
C GLY A 635 14.64 -42.10 -1.58
N ASP A 636 13.99 -41.74 -0.47
CA ASP A 636 14.62 -41.77 0.85
C ASP A 636 14.85 -43.21 1.34
N ALA A 637 16.02 -43.46 1.95
CA ALA A 637 16.29 -44.73 2.60
C ALA A 637 15.39 -44.93 3.84
N PRO A 638 15.06 -46.19 4.22
CA PRO A 638 14.34 -46.47 5.46
C PRO A 638 15.01 -45.79 6.67
N SER A 639 14.21 -45.27 7.60
CA SER A 639 14.67 -44.53 8.79
C SER A 639 15.26 -43.14 8.54
N THR A 640 15.11 -42.58 7.34
CA THR A 640 15.47 -41.17 7.08
C THR A 640 14.60 -40.24 7.95
N PRO A 641 15.18 -39.21 8.61
CA PRO A 641 14.40 -38.28 9.43
C PRO A 641 13.26 -37.60 8.65
N ASN A 642 12.10 -37.44 9.30
CA ASN A 642 10.88 -36.86 8.72
C ASN A 642 10.30 -37.64 7.53
N THR A 643 10.59 -38.95 7.48
CA THR A 643 9.95 -39.89 6.57
C THR A 643 9.18 -40.96 7.35
N SER A 644 8.27 -41.65 6.68
CA SER A 644 7.57 -42.81 7.22
C SER A 644 7.56 -43.93 6.19
N TRP A 645 7.67 -45.18 6.63
CA TRP A 645 7.41 -46.33 5.77
C TRP A 645 5.92 -46.38 5.44
N ASN A 646 5.59 -46.49 4.16
CA ASN A 646 4.22 -46.68 3.71
C ASN A 646 4.08 -48.11 3.17
N GLU A 647 3.27 -48.92 3.86
CA GLU A 647 3.08 -50.34 3.52
C GLU A 647 2.34 -50.54 2.19
N GLU A 648 1.39 -49.66 1.87
CA GLU A 648 0.59 -49.71 0.64
C GLU A 648 1.45 -49.58 -0.62
N PHE A 649 2.42 -48.66 -0.60
CA PHE A 649 3.31 -48.41 -1.74
C PHE A 649 4.67 -49.10 -1.59
N GLY A 650 4.90 -49.84 -0.50
CA GLY A 650 6.15 -50.57 -0.24
C GLY A 650 7.41 -49.69 -0.28
N THR A 651 7.30 -48.42 0.14
CA THR A 651 8.39 -47.45 0.03
C THR A 651 8.36 -46.41 1.14
N THR A 652 9.51 -45.76 1.36
CA THR A 652 9.64 -44.63 2.28
C THR A 652 9.06 -43.37 1.64
N VAL A 653 8.19 -42.67 2.37
CA VAL A 653 7.47 -41.48 1.87
C VAL A 653 7.61 -40.29 2.81
N ARG A 654 7.36 -39.10 2.25
CA ARG A 654 7.21 -37.83 2.97
C ARG A 654 5.79 -37.31 2.83
N THR A 655 5.25 -36.75 3.89
CA THR A 655 4.00 -35.99 3.87
C THR A 655 4.29 -34.55 3.45
N VAL A 656 3.57 -34.03 2.46
CA VAL A 656 3.75 -32.65 1.97
C VAL A 656 2.41 -31.94 1.95
N CYS A 657 2.30 -30.82 2.68
CA CYS A 657 1.14 -29.94 2.63
C CYS A 657 1.37 -28.84 1.60
N SER A 658 0.48 -28.68 0.63
CA SER A 658 0.63 -27.70 -0.45
C SER A 658 -0.63 -26.84 -0.64
N GLY A 659 -0.45 -25.54 -0.83
CA GLY A 659 -1.53 -24.57 -1.06
C GLY A 659 -2.03 -24.51 -2.49
N LEU A 660 -2.31 -25.67 -3.07
CA LEU A 660 -2.67 -25.84 -4.49
C LEU A 660 -4.18 -26.02 -4.73
N VAL A 661 -5.00 -26.04 -3.67
CA VAL A 661 -6.46 -26.09 -3.81
C VAL A 661 -6.95 -24.84 -4.52
N GLY A 662 -7.81 -25.02 -5.53
CA GLY A 662 -8.28 -23.94 -6.41
C GLY A 662 -7.27 -23.48 -7.47
N LYS A 663 -6.05 -24.04 -7.48
CA LYS A 663 -4.99 -23.72 -8.46
C LYS A 663 -4.69 -24.90 -9.38
N ILE A 664 -4.57 -26.11 -8.81
CA ILE A 664 -4.33 -27.35 -9.55
C ILE A 664 -5.42 -28.37 -9.16
N PRO A 665 -6.13 -28.96 -10.13
CA PRO A 665 -7.09 -30.03 -9.88
C PRO A 665 -6.45 -31.22 -9.17
N LEU A 666 -7.19 -31.84 -8.24
CA LEU A 666 -6.68 -32.98 -7.46
C LEU A 666 -6.28 -34.18 -8.34
N CYS A 667 -6.97 -34.38 -9.47
CA CYS A 667 -6.64 -35.44 -10.44
C CYS A 667 -5.25 -35.26 -11.06
N ASP A 668 -4.80 -34.03 -11.23
CA ASP A 668 -3.52 -33.69 -11.87
C ASP A 668 -2.33 -33.87 -10.92
N LEU A 669 -2.60 -34.20 -9.65
CA LEU A 669 -1.58 -34.48 -8.64
C LEU A 669 -1.38 -35.99 -8.43
N GLN A 670 -2.34 -36.83 -8.85
CA GLN A 670 -2.24 -38.27 -8.61
C GLN A 670 -1.16 -38.90 -9.48
N ASN A 671 -0.29 -39.71 -8.89
CA ASN A 671 0.76 -40.45 -9.59
C ASN A 671 1.71 -39.57 -10.44
N ARG A 672 1.88 -38.29 -10.07
CA ARG A 672 2.65 -37.30 -10.84
C ARG A 672 4.10 -37.17 -10.37
N ALA A 673 5.03 -37.09 -11.30
CA ALA A 673 6.42 -36.72 -11.03
C ALA A 673 6.55 -35.20 -10.84
N VAL A 674 7.32 -34.78 -9.83
CA VAL A 674 7.45 -33.38 -9.40
C VAL A 674 8.86 -33.10 -8.91
N VAL A 675 9.25 -31.83 -8.85
CA VAL A 675 10.47 -31.40 -8.14
C VAL A 675 10.14 -31.05 -6.69
N VAL A 676 10.93 -31.58 -5.75
CA VAL A 676 10.74 -31.36 -4.31
C VAL A 676 11.98 -30.78 -3.64
N VAL A 677 11.75 -29.96 -2.60
CA VAL A 677 12.79 -29.50 -1.68
C VAL A 677 12.76 -30.37 -0.42
N ALA A 678 13.77 -31.21 -0.24
CA ALA A 678 13.75 -32.33 0.73
C ALA A 678 14.46 -32.04 2.07
N ASN A 679 15.25 -30.96 2.18
CA ASN A 679 16.01 -30.65 3.39
C ASN A 679 15.54 -29.40 4.13
N LEU A 680 14.32 -28.91 3.86
CA LEU A 680 13.70 -27.86 4.68
C LEU A 680 13.33 -28.38 6.06
N LYS A 681 13.36 -27.49 7.06
CA LYS A 681 12.84 -27.84 8.40
C LYS A 681 11.33 -28.11 8.28
N PRO A 682 10.81 -29.25 8.77
CA PRO A 682 9.40 -29.55 8.70
C PRO A 682 8.54 -28.49 9.40
N VAL A 683 7.37 -28.21 8.82
CA VAL A 683 6.40 -27.24 9.34
C VAL A 683 5.06 -27.92 9.57
N THR A 684 4.47 -27.71 10.73
CA THR A 684 3.12 -28.19 11.02
C THR A 684 2.10 -27.19 10.47
N MET A 685 1.29 -27.63 9.51
CA MET A 685 0.21 -26.86 8.90
C MET A 685 -1.11 -27.46 9.36
N ARG A 686 -1.89 -26.71 10.17
CA ARG A 686 -3.24 -27.11 10.60
C ARG A 686 -3.32 -28.54 11.19
N GLY A 687 -2.28 -28.93 11.93
CA GLY A 687 -2.16 -30.23 12.61
C GLY A 687 -1.40 -31.31 11.83
N VAL A 688 -1.12 -31.12 10.53
CA VAL A 688 -0.36 -32.08 9.70
C VAL A 688 1.07 -31.57 9.51
N LYS A 689 2.06 -32.43 9.74
CA LYS A 689 3.49 -32.09 9.60
C LYS A 689 3.93 -32.25 8.15
N SER A 690 4.22 -31.14 7.46
CA SER A 690 4.82 -31.12 6.13
C SER A 690 6.33 -31.30 6.23
N ALA A 691 6.87 -32.33 5.59
CA ALA A 691 8.28 -32.77 5.67
C ALA A 691 9.10 -32.50 4.39
N ALA A 692 8.48 -31.89 3.38
CA ALA A 692 9.12 -31.37 2.17
C ALA A 692 8.24 -30.26 1.57
N MET A 693 8.67 -29.70 0.45
CA MET A 693 7.92 -28.71 -0.32
C MET A 693 7.90 -29.07 -1.81
N LEU A 694 6.78 -28.85 -2.49
CA LEU A 694 6.66 -28.99 -3.94
C LEU A 694 7.09 -27.69 -4.62
N LEU A 695 7.85 -27.77 -5.71
CA LEU A 695 8.30 -26.61 -6.46
C LEU A 695 7.29 -26.26 -7.58
N ALA A 696 6.86 -25.00 -7.64
CA ALA A 696 5.92 -24.52 -8.66
C ALA A 696 6.36 -23.17 -9.27
N ALA A 697 6.11 -22.97 -10.56
CA ALA A 697 6.16 -21.66 -11.20
C ALA A 697 4.83 -20.93 -11.03
N ILE A 698 4.91 -19.63 -10.77
CA ILE A 698 3.75 -18.78 -10.49
C ILE A 698 3.86 -17.49 -11.31
N ASP A 699 2.79 -17.24 -12.07
CA ASP A 699 2.51 -15.96 -12.74
C ASP A 699 1.00 -15.70 -12.56
N GLU A 700 0.64 -14.95 -11.51
CA GLU A 700 -0.74 -14.90 -11.01
C GLU A 700 -1.73 -14.45 -12.11
N PRO A 701 -2.84 -15.20 -12.31
CA PRO A 701 -3.39 -16.23 -11.42
C PRO A 701 -2.90 -17.67 -11.68
N THR A 702 -2.01 -17.89 -12.65
CA THR A 702 -1.61 -19.22 -13.12
C THR A 702 -0.51 -19.83 -12.25
N VAL A 703 -0.67 -21.11 -11.89
CA VAL A 703 0.33 -21.88 -11.14
C VAL A 703 0.58 -23.22 -11.80
N GLU A 704 1.84 -23.53 -12.10
CA GLU A 704 2.27 -24.79 -12.71
C GLU A 704 3.30 -25.47 -11.82
N LEU A 705 3.15 -26.78 -11.56
CA LEU A 705 4.21 -27.56 -10.93
C LEU A 705 5.40 -27.69 -11.89
N VAL A 706 6.62 -27.65 -11.34
CA VAL A 706 7.84 -27.91 -12.10
C VAL A 706 7.93 -29.39 -12.43
N ASP A 707 7.96 -29.69 -13.73
CA ASP A 707 8.09 -31.04 -14.24
C ASP A 707 9.59 -31.43 -14.28
N PRO A 708 9.98 -32.56 -13.66
CA PRO A 708 11.34 -33.07 -13.75
C PRO A 708 11.63 -33.64 -15.16
N PRO A 709 12.90 -33.78 -15.56
CA PRO A 709 13.26 -34.41 -16.83
C PRO A 709 12.71 -35.83 -16.94
N THR A 710 12.27 -36.22 -18.14
CA THR A 710 11.64 -37.53 -18.37
C THR A 710 12.60 -38.71 -18.20
N ASP A 711 13.91 -38.45 -18.29
CA ASP A 711 14.99 -39.43 -18.12
C ASP A 711 15.47 -39.53 -16.66
N ALA A 712 14.93 -38.73 -15.73
CA ALA A 712 15.35 -38.71 -14.34
C ALA A 712 14.51 -39.66 -13.47
N GLU A 713 15.17 -40.44 -12.62
CA GLU A 713 14.51 -41.42 -11.75
C GLU A 713 14.01 -40.78 -10.43
N VAL A 714 12.99 -41.39 -9.80
CA VAL A 714 12.49 -40.93 -8.50
C VAL A 714 13.60 -41.02 -7.45
N GLY A 715 13.83 -39.91 -6.74
CA GLY A 715 14.92 -39.75 -5.78
C GLY A 715 16.22 -39.22 -6.38
N GLU A 716 16.29 -39.06 -7.70
CA GLU A 716 17.44 -38.43 -8.33
C GLU A 716 17.58 -36.98 -7.87
N ARG A 717 18.82 -36.60 -7.54
CA ARG A 717 19.17 -35.24 -7.14
C ARG A 717 19.37 -34.35 -8.35
N LEU A 718 18.70 -33.21 -8.34
CA LEU A 718 18.79 -32.16 -9.35
C LEU A 718 19.79 -31.09 -8.90
N ASN A 719 20.56 -30.54 -9.83
CA ASN A 719 21.56 -29.51 -9.53
C ASN A 719 21.49 -28.37 -10.55
N PHE A 720 21.91 -27.17 -10.14
CA PHE A 720 22.10 -26.08 -11.08
C PHE A 720 23.42 -26.25 -11.83
N GLU A 721 23.41 -25.98 -13.14
CA GLU A 721 24.61 -25.99 -13.97
C GLU A 721 25.71 -25.08 -13.35
N GLY A 722 26.89 -25.66 -13.12
CA GLY A 722 28.03 -24.97 -12.50
C GLY A 722 28.18 -25.21 -10.99
N TRP A 723 27.27 -25.94 -10.35
CA TRP A 723 27.22 -26.15 -8.89
C TRP A 723 27.21 -27.63 -8.46
N GLN A 724 27.70 -28.54 -9.29
CA GLN A 724 27.53 -29.98 -9.09
C GLN A 724 28.41 -30.61 -7.99
N SER A 725 29.34 -29.85 -7.39
CA SER A 725 30.42 -30.40 -6.56
C SER A 725 30.18 -30.43 -5.05
N CYS A 726 29.00 -30.00 -4.54
CA CYS A 726 28.75 -29.98 -3.09
C CYS A 726 27.62 -30.91 -2.62
N THR A 727 27.80 -31.46 -1.42
CA THR A 727 26.80 -32.26 -0.70
C THR A 727 25.75 -31.34 -0.07
N PRO A 728 24.45 -31.70 -0.09
CA PRO A 728 23.41 -30.87 0.50
C PRO A 728 23.47 -30.98 2.02
N ASP A 729 23.01 -29.95 2.72
CA ASP A 729 22.90 -30.01 4.18
C ASP A 729 21.80 -31.00 4.58
N ALA A 730 22.01 -31.75 5.67
CA ALA A 730 21.02 -32.74 6.15
C ALA A 730 19.68 -32.10 6.54
N THR A 731 19.71 -30.87 7.06
CA THR A 731 18.54 -30.02 7.27
C THR A 731 19.00 -28.56 7.24
N LEU A 732 18.36 -27.74 6.42
CA LEU A 732 18.66 -26.32 6.32
C LEU A 732 18.37 -25.63 7.65
N LYS A 733 19.35 -24.87 8.15
CA LYS A 733 19.20 -24.09 9.38
C LYS A 733 18.36 -22.84 9.07
N PRO A 734 17.19 -22.64 9.72
CA PRO A 734 16.33 -21.48 9.41
C PRO A 734 17.03 -20.12 9.60
N LYS A 735 18.03 -20.05 10.48
CA LYS A 735 18.82 -18.83 10.73
C LYS A 735 19.73 -18.43 9.56
N GLU A 736 20.07 -19.37 8.67
CA GLU A 736 20.95 -19.13 7.54
C GLU A 736 20.19 -18.65 6.28
N LYS A 737 18.85 -18.74 6.28
CA LYS A 737 17.94 -18.25 5.21
C LYS A 737 18.33 -18.70 3.79
N LEU A 738 18.89 -19.91 3.66
CA LEU A 738 19.49 -20.42 2.42
C LEU A 738 18.43 -20.62 1.32
N TRP A 739 17.28 -21.20 1.66
CA TRP A 739 16.19 -21.42 0.71
C TRP A 739 15.58 -20.10 0.24
N GLU A 740 15.31 -19.19 1.17
CA GLU A 740 14.75 -17.87 0.89
C GLU A 740 15.67 -17.05 -0.01
N THR A 741 16.99 -17.20 0.15
CA THR A 741 18.00 -16.56 -0.72
C THR A 741 17.98 -17.14 -2.13
N LEU A 742 17.88 -18.47 -2.29
CA LEU A 742 17.78 -19.08 -3.62
C LEU A 742 16.47 -18.73 -4.32
N GLN A 743 15.35 -18.82 -3.59
CA GLN A 743 13.99 -18.68 -4.11
C GLN A 743 13.77 -17.35 -4.83
N VAL A 744 14.36 -16.25 -4.35
CA VAL A 744 14.25 -14.91 -4.97
C VAL A 744 14.90 -14.85 -6.36
N ALA A 745 15.83 -15.76 -6.64
CA ALA A 745 16.56 -15.84 -7.90
C ALA A 745 16.04 -16.93 -8.85
N LEU A 746 15.08 -17.76 -8.43
CA LEU A 746 14.52 -18.81 -9.28
C LEU A 746 13.45 -18.24 -10.22
N SER A 747 13.62 -18.49 -11.51
CA SER A 747 12.71 -18.06 -12.57
C SER A 747 12.60 -19.12 -13.65
N THR A 748 11.61 -19.05 -14.52
CA THR A 748 11.63 -19.75 -15.81
C THR A 748 12.24 -18.86 -16.90
N ASN A 749 12.94 -19.44 -17.87
CA ASN A 749 13.46 -18.70 -19.04
C ASN A 749 12.48 -18.77 -20.23
N SER A 750 12.86 -18.23 -21.39
CA SER A 750 12.06 -18.28 -22.63
C SER A 750 11.82 -19.70 -23.14
N ASP A 751 12.67 -20.66 -22.78
CA ASP A 751 12.47 -22.08 -23.10
C ASP A 751 11.61 -22.81 -22.06
N ARG A 752 11.01 -22.07 -21.10
CA ARG A 752 10.23 -22.56 -19.96
C ARG A 752 11.03 -23.48 -19.03
N GLN A 753 12.36 -23.38 -19.06
CA GLN A 753 13.26 -24.11 -18.20
C GLN A 753 13.50 -23.36 -16.89
N VAL A 754 13.59 -24.10 -15.78
CA VAL A 754 13.89 -23.50 -14.47
C VAL A 754 15.35 -23.08 -14.42
N VAL A 755 15.59 -21.79 -14.17
CA VAL A 755 16.90 -21.17 -14.11
C VAL A 755 17.11 -20.40 -12.82
N VAL A 756 18.37 -20.28 -12.42
CA VAL A 756 18.81 -19.32 -11.41
C VAL A 756 19.33 -18.08 -12.12
N LEU A 757 18.79 -16.92 -11.75
CA LEU A 757 19.20 -15.59 -12.22
C LEU A 757 20.35 -15.07 -11.33
N PRO A 758 21.61 -15.09 -11.81
CA PRO A 758 22.79 -14.85 -10.96
C PRO A 758 22.87 -13.42 -10.43
N ASP A 759 22.39 -12.45 -11.21
CA ASP A 759 22.27 -11.03 -10.87
C ASP A 759 21.44 -10.81 -9.59
N LYS A 760 20.44 -11.67 -9.34
CA LYS A 760 19.60 -11.66 -8.14
C LYS A 760 20.26 -12.32 -6.91
N ILE A 761 21.40 -13.00 -7.07
CA ILE A 761 22.16 -13.68 -5.99
C ILE A 761 23.39 -12.87 -5.51
N THR A 762 23.77 -11.81 -6.22
CA THR A 762 25.09 -11.13 -6.15
C THR A 762 25.52 -10.52 -4.80
N ALA A 763 24.67 -10.47 -3.77
CA ALA A 763 25.03 -9.87 -2.48
C ALA A 763 25.59 -10.86 -1.42
N VAL A 764 25.51 -12.19 -1.65
CA VAL A 764 25.83 -13.21 -0.59
C VAL A 764 26.80 -14.31 -1.06
N VAL A 765 27.11 -14.40 -2.36
CA VAL A 765 28.00 -15.44 -2.93
C VAL A 765 29.36 -14.83 -3.29
N GLN A 766 30.45 -15.50 -2.89
CA GLN A 766 31.80 -15.18 -3.38
C GLN A 766 31.85 -15.39 -4.91
N PRO A 767 32.22 -14.39 -5.72
CA PRO A 767 32.23 -14.48 -7.18
C PRO A 767 33.05 -15.66 -7.74
N SER A 768 34.02 -16.17 -6.98
CA SER A 768 34.86 -17.31 -7.34
C SER A 768 34.16 -18.68 -7.35
N ALA A 769 32.89 -18.75 -6.90
CA ALA A 769 32.09 -19.98 -6.93
C ALA A 769 31.17 -20.07 -8.16
N PHE A 770 31.17 -19.06 -9.04
CA PHE A 770 30.27 -18.98 -10.18
C PHE A 770 31.01 -19.25 -11.50
N ASN A 771 30.91 -20.48 -12.02
CA ASN A 771 31.43 -20.86 -13.36
C ASN A 771 30.31 -20.99 -14.41
N GLY A 772 29.08 -20.57 -14.11
CA GLY A 772 27.94 -20.65 -15.02
C GLY A 772 27.80 -19.41 -15.92
N GLY A 773 27.18 -19.57 -17.10
CA GLY A 773 26.79 -18.44 -17.96
C GLY A 773 25.65 -17.61 -17.36
N SER A 774 25.06 -16.71 -18.16
CA SER A 774 24.02 -15.74 -17.76
C SER A 774 22.72 -16.34 -17.18
N SER A 775 22.52 -17.65 -17.24
CA SER A 775 21.42 -18.37 -16.60
C SER A 775 21.77 -19.85 -16.35
N SER A 776 21.96 -20.27 -15.10
CA SER A 776 22.24 -21.68 -14.75
C SER A 776 20.94 -22.47 -14.65
N ARG A 777 20.77 -23.50 -15.49
CA ARG A 777 19.55 -24.33 -15.51
C ARG A 777 19.56 -25.38 -14.40
N LEU A 778 18.37 -25.73 -13.89
CA LEU A 778 18.17 -26.87 -13.00
C LEU A 778 18.13 -28.16 -13.84
N VAL A 779 19.12 -29.02 -13.67
CA VAL A 779 19.33 -30.20 -14.52
C VAL A 779 19.45 -31.51 -13.72
N SER A 780 19.12 -32.62 -14.39
CA SER A 780 19.43 -33.99 -13.95
C SER A 780 20.93 -34.28 -14.06
N LYS A 781 21.36 -35.47 -13.61
CA LYS A 781 22.75 -35.92 -13.78
C LYS A 781 23.18 -36.00 -15.24
N ASN A 782 22.24 -36.23 -16.16
CA ASN A 782 22.50 -36.33 -17.60
C ASN A 782 22.47 -34.98 -18.32
N GLY A 783 22.20 -33.87 -17.60
CA GLY A 783 22.15 -32.52 -18.17
C GLY A 783 20.78 -32.13 -18.75
N SER A 784 19.75 -32.98 -18.61
CA SER A 784 18.38 -32.67 -19.03
C SER A 784 17.74 -31.68 -18.05
N SER A 785 17.04 -30.65 -18.55
CA SER A 785 16.53 -29.54 -17.73
C SER A 785 15.11 -29.76 -17.21
N CYS A 786 14.85 -29.32 -15.97
CA CYS A 786 13.49 -29.15 -15.45
C CYS A 786 12.77 -28.01 -16.18
N SER A 787 11.46 -28.16 -16.39
CA SER A 787 10.66 -27.18 -17.11
C SER A 787 9.22 -27.08 -16.59
N VAL A 788 8.49 -26.11 -17.13
CA VAL A 788 7.04 -25.94 -16.94
C VAL A 788 6.34 -25.90 -18.29
N LYS A 789 5.00 -25.98 -18.30
CA LYS A 789 4.23 -26.19 -19.54
C LYS A 789 4.06 -24.90 -20.33
N THR A 790 3.70 -23.80 -19.66
CA THR A 790 3.30 -22.56 -20.34
C THR A 790 3.94 -21.29 -19.76
N LEU A 791 4.48 -21.33 -18.55
CA LEU A 791 4.96 -20.12 -17.87
C LEU A 791 6.41 -19.74 -18.23
N GLU A 792 6.58 -18.62 -18.93
CA GLU A 792 7.88 -17.99 -19.22
C GLU A 792 8.14 -16.82 -18.26
N SER A 793 9.40 -16.60 -17.84
CA SER A 793 9.78 -15.52 -16.90
C SER A 793 9.02 -15.52 -15.57
N ALA A 794 8.45 -16.67 -15.17
CA ALA A 794 7.64 -16.81 -13.98
C ALA A 794 8.49 -17.11 -12.75
N VAL A 795 8.03 -16.66 -11.58
CA VAL A 795 8.73 -16.89 -10.30
C VAL A 795 8.55 -18.34 -9.89
N VAL A 796 9.63 -19.04 -9.57
CA VAL A 796 9.60 -20.44 -9.14
C VAL A 796 9.81 -20.53 -7.63
N ARG A 797 8.88 -21.15 -6.90
CA ARG A 797 8.93 -21.27 -5.44
C ARG A 797 8.23 -22.48 -4.86
#